data_AF-A0A0F2S978-F1
#
_entry.id   AF-A0A0F2S978-F1
#
_cell.length_a   1.000
_cell.length_b   1.000
_cell.length_c   1.000
_cell.angle_alpha   90.00
_cell.angle_beta   90.00
_cell.angle_gamma   90.00
#
_symmetry.space_group_name_H-M   'P 1'
#
loop_
_entity.id
_entity.type
_entity.pdbx_description
1 polymer ?
#
loop_
_entity_poly.entity_id
_entity_poly.type
_entity_poly.pdbx_seq_one_letter_code
_entity_poly.pdbx_strand_id
1 'polypeptide(L)'
;MSLQDREIKSEYRSLLDNMAKDFYIPLLQQAVSYKRAVGFFSSSALVEISKGIAALVENGGNMLLVASPYLSAEDVEAIRKGYELRDNIIKKAVVRELREAKDVYEQDRLNLLANLISDGVLDIKIAFIEDEDKMGMYHEKMGIICDESGNKVAFSGSMNESATAMKINYETIDVFCSWKGEQDRVASKENAFAAIWNDCEPNIRIVDFPNLKQEIIDRYKKATPNYDIDKHEFGERIFVLEKTAKYRLGPDIPQNVELHDYQIEAIDEWERRDYRGIFDMATGTGKTFTGLGAIARLCKATQNQIGVVIVCPFQHLVEQWVQDIKLFGMSPIIGYSRSAQKDWKRLLENAIRDQKLKVAGKQFFCFICTNATFSSTAVQTILSKVKGELLLMVDEAHNFGAANLSKLLSERFTYRLALSATLERHNDEEGTDKLLSYFGDKCIEYTLERAIAEKKLTPYKYHPVVICLTDDELRRYEQLSFEMVHNLIKGKDGKLKLSKYGEILALKRARIVAGASEKISMLREKILPYRKESFLLVYCGATKVLNDDYNFTEVDDEDMRQIDVITQLLGNELSMKVSQFTSKEDVEERAILKLQFEQGENLQALIAIKCLDEGVNIPKIKTAFILASTTNPKEYIQRRGRVLRLASGKEFAEIYDFVTLPRPLCDVSSLTAEQTKRDLSIVRNELNRMEEFSRISLNPMQASNIIGEIKETYHLYESSTNFVFDGKGAN
;
A
#
# COMPACT_ATOMS: atom_id res chain seq x y z
N MET A 1 32.03 21.91 -23.48
CA MET A 1 32.34 20.51 -23.11
C MET A 1 31.71 19.65 -24.19
N SER A 2 32.32 18.53 -24.54
CA SER A 2 31.83 17.65 -25.61
C SER A 2 31.06 16.47 -25.01
N LEU A 3 30.22 15.80 -25.81
CA LEU A 3 29.66 14.50 -25.45
C LEU A 3 30.75 13.45 -25.15
N GLN A 4 31.96 13.62 -25.69
CA GLN A 4 33.11 12.76 -25.37
C GLN A 4 33.57 12.87 -23.91
N ASP A 5 33.29 13.99 -23.25
CA ASP A 5 33.68 14.24 -21.85
C ASP A 5 32.72 13.57 -20.85
N ARG A 6 31.67 12.90 -21.34
CA ARG A 6 30.66 12.20 -20.51
C ARG A 6 30.86 10.69 -20.54
N GLU A 7 30.66 10.06 -19.39
CA GLU A 7 30.68 8.60 -19.29
C GLU A 7 29.40 8.02 -19.89
N ILE A 8 29.49 7.55 -21.14
CA ILE A 8 28.36 6.95 -21.87
C ILE A 8 28.53 5.42 -21.92
N LYS A 9 27.57 4.69 -21.33
CA LYS A 9 27.47 3.24 -21.42
C LYS A 9 26.97 2.81 -22.80
N SER A 10 27.31 1.60 -23.23
CA SER A 10 26.78 1.01 -24.49
C SER A 10 25.32 0.56 -24.37
N GLU A 11 24.83 0.41 -23.14
CA GLU A 11 23.46 -0.03 -22.85
C GLU A 11 23.03 0.57 -21.51
N TYR A 12 21.77 1.00 -21.40
CA TYR A 12 21.14 1.43 -20.15
C TYR A 12 19.85 0.65 -19.91
N ARG A 13 19.55 0.32 -18.65
CA ARG A 13 18.40 -0.49 -18.26
C ARG A 13 17.59 0.21 -17.17
N SER A 14 16.28 0.39 -17.37
CA SER A 14 15.42 1.21 -16.50
C SER A 14 15.38 0.81 -15.01
N LEU A 15 15.67 -0.46 -14.67
CA LEU A 15 15.74 -0.93 -13.27
C LEU A 15 17.15 -0.84 -12.64
N LEU A 16 18.18 -0.56 -13.44
CA LEU A 16 19.57 -0.43 -13.00
C LEU A 16 20.09 1.00 -13.10
N ASP A 17 19.59 1.74 -14.09
CA ASP A 17 20.00 3.09 -14.45
C ASP A 17 18.78 4.02 -14.41
N ASN A 18 18.96 5.22 -13.87
CA ASN A 18 17.96 6.27 -13.98
C ASN A 18 18.12 6.94 -15.34
N MET A 19 17.30 6.53 -16.32
CA MET A 19 17.34 7.04 -17.69
C MET A 19 17.35 8.58 -17.79
N ALA A 20 16.60 9.27 -16.93
CA ALA A 20 16.57 10.73 -16.94
C ALA A 20 17.90 11.32 -16.44
N LYS A 21 18.42 10.83 -15.32
CA LYS A 21 19.62 11.38 -14.67
C LYS A 21 20.93 10.91 -15.29
N ASP A 22 20.99 9.65 -15.69
CA ASP A 22 22.23 8.98 -16.10
C ASP A 22 22.44 9.07 -17.62
N PHE A 23 21.38 9.33 -18.39
CA PHE A 23 21.42 9.38 -19.85
C PHE A 23 20.90 10.72 -20.42
N TYR A 24 19.63 11.07 -20.21
CA TYR A 24 19.06 12.24 -20.90
C TYR A 24 19.64 13.58 -20.45
N ILE A 25 19.63 13.88 -19.14
CA ILE A 25 20.08 15.19 -18.62
C ILE A 25 21.56 15.45 -18.95
N PRO A 26 22.52 14.54 -18.70
CA PRO A 26 23.94 14.82 -18.96
C PRO A 26 24.26 15.02 -20.44
N LEU A 27 23.56 14.31 -21.33
CA LEU A 27 23.79 14.38 -22.77
C LEU A 27 23.13 15.64 -23.36
N LEU A 28 21.89 15.95 -22.98
CA LEU A 28 21.18 17.14 -23.47
C LEU A 28 21.82 18.44 -22.97
N GLN A 29 22.48 18.43 -21.81
CA GLN A 29 23.30 19.55 -21.34
C GLN A 29 24.47 19.92 -22.26
N GLN A 30 24.93 19.02 -23.13
CA GLN A 30 26.04 19.28 -24.07
C GLN A 30 25.57 19.26 -25.52
N ALA A 31 24.27 19.08 -25.74
CA ALA A 31 23.70 18.93 -27.07
C ALA A 31 23.27 20.28 -27.63
N VAL A 32 23.26 20.36 -28.96
CA VAL A 32 22.64 21.43 -29.75
C VAL A 32 21.57 20.90 -30.70
N SER A 33 21.47 19.57 -30.86
CA SER A 33 20.37 18.98 -31.61
C SER A 33 19.93 17.67 -30.98
N TYR A 34 18.61 17.51 -30.85
CA TYR A 34 17.99 16.28 -30.36
C TYR A 34 16.88 15.82 -31.31
N LYS A 35 17.05 14.65 -31.92
CA LYS A 35 16.06 14.02 -32.79
C LYS A 35 15.48 12.81 -32.08
N ARG A 36 14.16 12.68 -32.03
CA ARG A 36 13.48 11.63 -31.27
C ARG A 36 12.31 11.05 -32.04
N ALA A 37 12.25 9.73 -32.17
CA ALA A 37 11.09 8.99 -32.66
C ALA A 37 10.52 8.12 -31.54
N VAL A 38 9.23 8.26 -31.25
CA VAL A 38 8.52 7.56 -30.17
C VAL A 38 7.35 6.74 -30.70
N GLY A 39 6.98 5.72 -29.93
CA GLY A 39 5.94 4.77 -30.33
C GLY A 39 4.53 5.36 -30.34
N PHE A 40 4.11 6.06 -29.30
CA PHE A 40 2.75 6.64 -29.23
C PHE A 40 2.78 8.09 -28.76
N PHE A 41 1.97 8.92 -29.40
CA PHE A 41 1.75 10.31 -28.98
C PHE A 41 0.81 10.36 -27.78
N SER A 42 1.30 10.90 -26.66
CA SER A 42 0.49 11.19 -25.47
C SER A 42 1.09 12.32 -24.65
N SER A 43 0.26 13.00 -23.85
CA SER A 43 0.70 13.98 -22.85
C SER A 43 1.78 13.42 -21.90
N SER A 44 1.66 12.15 -21.48
CA SER A 44 2.69 11.48 -20.68
C SER A 44 4.02 11.28 -21.43
N ALA A 45 3.97 10.94 -22.72
CA ALA A 45 5.19 10.78 -23.52
C ALA A 45 5.91 12.12 -23.70
N LEU A 46 5.15 13.21 -23.89
CA LEU A 46 5.67 14.57 -23.97
C LEU A 46 6.39 14.98 -22.67
N VAL A 47 5.77 14.76 -21.51
CA VAL A 47 6.39 15.03 -20.21
C VAL A 47 7.72 14.28 -20.04
N GLU A 48 7.79 13.02 -20.43
CA GLU A 48 9.04 12.24 -20.37
C GLU A 48 10.13 12.80 -21.29
N ILE A 49 9.75 13.19 -22.50
CA ILE A 49 10.65 13.83 -23.46
C ILE A 49 11.19 15.15 -22.92
N SER A 50 10.41 15.90 -22.14
CA SER A 50 10.81 17.21 -21.58
C SER A 50 12.01 17.17 -20.63
N LYS A 51 12.40 16.00 -20.12
CA LYS A 51 13.48 15.86 -19.13
C LYS A 51 14.83 16.18 -19.76
N GLY A 52 15.54 17.16 -19.21
CA GLY A 52 16.82 17.63 -19.73
C GLY A 52 16.71 18.59 -20.92
N ILE A 53 15.51 18.86 -21.44
CA ILE A 53 15.32 19.78 -22.56
C ILE A 53 15.69 21.21 -22.18
N ALA A 54 15.47 21.63 -20.93
CA ALA A 54 15.82 22.98 -20.49
C ALA A 54 17.30 23.32 -20.80
N ALA A 55 18.21 22.37 -20.57
CA ALA A 55 19.63 22.57 -20.85
C ALA A 55 19.97 22.59 -22.36
N LEU A 56 19.25 21.81 -23.18
CA LEU A 56 19.36 21.89 -24.65
C LEU A 56 18.97 23.29 -25.15
N VAL A 57 17.93 23.87 -24.56
CA VAL A 57 17.42 25.21 -24.94
C VAL A 57 18.37 26.31 -24.47
N GLU A 58 18.95 26.20 -23.28
CA GLU A 58 19.99 27.12 -22.80
C GLU A 58 21.21 27.15 -23.74
N ASN A 59 21.54 26.04 -24.39
CA ASN A 59 22.59 25.94 -25.41
C ASN A 59 22.17 26.45 -26.80
N GLY A 60 20.95 26.97 -26.96
CA GLY A 60 20.41 27.38 -28.26
C GLY A 60 20.12 26.21 -29.21
N GLY A 61 19.97 24.99 -28.69
CA GLY A 61 19.74 23.78 -29.46
C GLY A 61 18.30 23.60 -29.92
N ASN A 62 18.09 22.70 -30.89
CA ASN A 62 16.77 22.40 -31.46
C ASN A 62 16.34 20.94 -31.25
N MET A 63 15.03 20.69 -31.28
CA MET A 63 14.46 19.36 -31.15
C MET A 63 13.47 19.00 -32.26
N LEU A 64 13.59 17.79 -32.79
CA LEU A 64 12.65 17.19 -33.75
C LEU A 64 12.02 15.93 -33.17
N LEU A 65 10.69 15.85 -33.16
CA LEU A 65 9.93 14.73 -32.59
C LEU A 65 9.00 14.09 -33.64
N VAL A 66 9.11 12.77 -33.80
CA VAL A 66 8.19 11.94 -34.59
C VAL A 66 7.42 11.01 -33.64
N ALA A 67 6.09 10.96 -33.77
CA ALA A 67 5.25 10.09 -32.95
C ALA A 67 4.10 9.47 -33.76
N SER A 68 3.57 8.32 -33.36
CA SER A 68 2.37 7.70 -33.98
C SER A 68 1.11 7.98 -33.15
N PRO A 69 -0.07 8.15 -33.79
CA PRO A 69 -1.32 8.33 -33.06
C PRO A 69 -1.80 7.00 -32.44
N TYR A 70 -2.57 7.09 -31.35
CA TYR A 70 -3.29 5.93 -30.80
C TYR A 70 -4.69 5.85 -31.41
N LEU A 71 -4.90 4.90 -32.35
CA LEU A 71 -6.16 4.70 -33.06
C LEU A 71 -7.00 3.61 -32.37
N SER A 72 -8.26 3.93 -32.07
CA SER A 72 -9.23 2.95 -31.56
C SER A 72 -9.74 2.04 -32.70
N ALA A 73 -10.39 0.93 -32.35
CA ALA A 73 -10.99 0.04 -33.35
C ALA A 73 -12.05 0.76 -34.22
N GLU A 74 -12.76 1.73 -33.63
CA GLU A 74 -13.73 2.58 -34.33
C GLU A 74 -13.03 3.56 -35.27
N ASP A 75 -11.91 4.16 -34.85
CA ASP A 75 -11.10 5.08 -35.68
C ASP A 75 -10.57 4.35 -36.92
N VAL A 76 -10.05 3.14 -36.74
CA VAL A 76 -9.53 2.29 -37.84
C VAL A 76 -10.65 1.93 -38.82
N GLU A 77 -11.83 1.57 -38.31
CA GLU A 77 -12.96 1.20 -39.15
C GLU A 77 -13.56 2.41 -39.90
N ALA A 78 -13.58 3.59 -39.28
CA ALA A 78 -14.00 4.83 -39.91
C ALA A 78 -13.04 5.26 -41.04
N ILE A 79 -11.72 5.13 -40.82
CA ILE A 79 -10.70 5.34 -41.85
C ILE A 79 -10.89 4.35 -43.01
N ARG A 80 -11.15 3.08 -42.69
CA ARG A 80 -11.37 2.01 -43.67
C ARG A 80 -12.61 2.24 -44.54
N LYS A 81 -13.71 2.66 -43.93
CA LYS A 81 -15.00 2.87 -44.61
C LYS A 81 -15.12 4.24 -45.30
N GLY A 82 -14.13 5.12 -45.13
CA GLY A 82 -14.11 6.45 -45.74
C GLY A 82 -15.23 7.38 -45.25
N TYR A 83 -15.82 7.11 -44.09
CA TYR A 83 -16.97 7.86 -43.57
C TYR A 83 -16.59 9.30 -43.13
N GLU A 84 -15.33 9.54 -42.73
CA GLU A 84 -14.75 10.87 -42.52
C GLU A 84 -13.40 10.98 -43.26
N LEU A 85 -12.95 12.21 -43.55
CA LEU A 85 -11.60 12.45 -44.07
C LEU A 85 -10.56 11.90 -43.08
N ARG A 86 -9.63 11.07 -43.56
CA ARG A 86 -8.62 10.36 -42.74
C ARG A 86 -7.88 11.28 -41.77
N ASP A 87 -7.47 12.45 -42.24
CA ASP A 87 -6.75 13.46 -41.44
C ASP A 87 -7.56 13.96 -40.24
N ASN A 88 -8.89 14.03 -40.35
CA ASN A 88 -9.76 14.44 -39.26
C ASN A 88 -9.87 13.37 -38.17
N ILE A 89 -9.87 12.09 -38.54
CA ILE A 89 -9.88 10.98 -37.58
C ILE A 89 -8.56 10.93 -36.82
N ILE A 90 -7.44 11.05 -37.54
CA ILE A 90 -6.11 11.13 -36.92
C ILE A 90 -6.03 12.35 -35.99
N LYS A 91 -6.53 13.51 -36.42
CA LYS A 91 -6.59 14.72 -35.58
C LYS A 91 -7.37 14.46 -34.29
N LYS A 92 -8.58 13.89 -34.37
CA LYS A 92 -9.40 13.55 -33.18
C LYS A 92 -8.66 12.59 -32.25
N ALA A 93 -7.99 11.57 -32.80
CA ALA A 93 -7.22 10.60 -32.03
C ALA A 93 -6.04 11.24 -31.29
N VAL A 94 -5.31 12.15 -31.94
CA VAL A 94 -4.18 12.87 -31.31
C VAL A 94 -4.68 13.83 -30.23
N VAL A 95 -5.75 14.60 -30.50
CA VAL A 95 -6.33 15.54 -29.53
C VAL A 95 -6.89 14.84 -28.29
N ARG A 96 -7.40 13.60 -28.45
CA ARG A 96 -7.88 12.75 -27.35
C ARG A 96 -6.77 12.39 -26.34
N GLU A 97 -5.52 12.29 -26.78
CA GLU A 97 -4.39 11.92 -25.91
C GLU A 97 -3.72 13.13 -25.20
N LEU A 98 -4.17 14.35 -25.52
CA LEU A 98 -3.79 15.57 -24.80
C LEU A 98 -4.65 15.75 -23.53
N ARG A 99 -4.33 14.96 -22.50
CA ARG A 99 -5.04 14.95 -21.20
C ARG A 99 -4.64 16.13 -20.30
N GLU A 100 -5.43 16.40 -19.27
CA GLU A 100 -5.07 17.35 -18.22
C GLU A 100 -3.88 16.84 -17.39
N ALA A 101 -3.05 17.77 -16.91
CA ALA A 101 -1.89 17.45 -16.08
C ALA A 101 -2.32 16.90 -14.72
N LYS A 102 -1.63 15.88 -14.21
CA LYS A 102 -1.98 15.23 -12.93
C LYS A 102 -1.40 15.94 -11.71
N ASP A 103 -0.30 16.65 -11.91
CA ASP A 103 0.40 17.38 -10.86
C ASP A 103 1.03 18.67 -11.40
N VAL A 104 1.57 19.48 -10.48
CA VAL A 104 2.16 20.79 -10.79
C VAL A 104 3.39 20.66 -11.69
N TYR A 105 4.17 19.58 -11.56
CA TYR A 105 5.37 19.37 -12.37
C TYR A 105 5.03 18.95 -13.80
N GLU A 106 4.05 18.06 -13.99
CA GLU A 106 3.52 17.72 -15.31
C GLU A 106 2.96 18.98 -15.99
N GLN A 107 2.26 19.84 -15.24
CA GLN A 107 1.72 21.09 -15.76
C GLN A 107 2.82 22.04 -16.24
N ASP A 108 3.88 22.21 -15.45
CA ASP A 108 5.01 23.07 -15.81
C ASP A 108 5.80 22.52 -17.00
N ARG A 109 5.93 21.19 -17.11
CA ARG A 109 6.60 20.52 -18.24
C ARG A 109 5.81 20.65 -19.54
N LEU A 110 4.49 20.47 -19.49
CA LEU A 110 3.62 20.69 -20.64
C LEU A 110 3.61 22.17 -21.06
N ASN A 111 3.65 23.10 -20.10
CA ASN A 111 3.83 24.53 -20.37
C ASN A 111 5.17 24.82 -21.05
N LEU A 112 6.27 24.22 -20.57
CA LEU A 112 7.59 24.36 -21.20
C LEU A 112 7.55 23.91 -22.66
N LEU A 113 7.04 22.71 -22.95
CA LEU A 113 6.95 22.20 -24.31
C LEU A 113 6.09 23.08 -25.22
N ALA A 114 4.96 23.58 -24.72
CA ALA A 114 4.09 24.48 -25.48
C ALA A 114 4.81 25.80 -25.85
N ASN A 115 5.64 26.34 -24.94
CA ASN A 115 6.49 27.50 -25.25
C ASN A 115 7.56 27.14 -26.30
N LEU A 116 8.22 25.99 -26.19
CA LEU A 116 9.24 25.57 -27.16
C LEU A 116 8.69 25.34 -28.57
N ILE A 117 7.46 24.82 -28.70
CA ILE A 117 6.78 24.71 -29.99
C ILE A 117 6.45 26.11 -30.52
N SER A 118 5.95 27.00 -29.66
CA SER A 118 5.65 28.39 -30.03
C SER A 118 6.88 29.17 -30.49
N ASP A 119 8.05 28.89 -29.91
CA ASP A 119 9.31 29.58 -30.20
C ASP A 119 10.08 28.94 -31.38
N GLY A 120 9.54 27.86 -31.97
CA GLY A 120 10.16 27.14 -33.09
C GLY A 120 11.36 26.28 -32.71
N VAL A 121 11.58 26.04 -31.42
CA VAL A 121 12.69 25.23 -30.90
C VAL A 121 12.37 23.73 -30.96
N LEU A 122 11.10 23.37 -30.77
CA LEU A 122 10.59 22.00 -30.87
C LEU A 122 9.63 21.87 -32.06
N ASP A 123 9.93 20.96 -32.98
CA ASP A 123 9.03 20.58 -34.08
C ASP A 123 8.52 19.16 -33.89
N ILE A 124 7.23 18.94 -34.17
CA ILE A 124 6.53 17.67 -33.97
C ILE A 124 5.81 17.27 -35.25
N LYS A 125 6.05 16.03 -35.69
CA LYS A 125 5.37 15.40 -36.83
C LYS A 125 4.76 14.06 -36.43
N ILE A 126 3.66 13.69 -37.08
CA ILE A 126 2.95 12.44 -36.80
C ILE A 126 3.17 11.44 -37.93
N ALA A 127 3.57 10.22 -37.57
CA ALA A 127 3.85 9.12 -38.49
C ALA A 127 2.80 8.01 -38.40
N PHE A 128 2.44 7.41 -39.53
CA PHE A 128 1.61 6.19 -39.59
C PHE A 128 2.00 5.32 -40.79
N ILE A 129 1.61 4.04 -40.78
CA ILE A 129 1.93 3.09 -41.86
C ILE A 129 0.72 2.99 -42.80
N GLU A 130 0.98 3.14 -44.10
CA GLU A 130 0.00 2.99 -45.18
C GLU A 130 0.33 1.74 -46.01
N ASP A 131 -0.58 0.75 -46.00
CA ASP A 131 -0.58 -0.42 -46.88
C ASP A 131 -1.96 -0.54 -47.54
N GLU A 132 -2.03 -1.06 -48.78
CA GLU A 132 -3.17 -0.92 -49.72
C GLU A 132 -4.54 -1.39 -49.16
N ASP A 133 -4.56 -2.15 -48.07
CA ASP A 133 -5.79 -2.56 -47.35
C ASP A 133 -5.67 -2.58 -45.81
N LYS A 134 -4.56 -2.08 -45.24
CA LYS A 134 -4.32 -2.10 -43.78
C LYS A 134 -3.54 -0.87 -43.30
N MET A 135 -4.08 -0.19 -42.29
CA MET A 135 -3.28 0.77 -41.52
C MET A 135 -2.50 0.03 -40.43
N GLY A 136 -1.18 0.16 -40.49
CA GLY A 136 -0.26 -0.30 -39.44
C GLY A 136 0.15 0.85 -38.52
N MET A 137 0.65 0.52 -37.34
CA MET A 137 1.19 1.49 -36.39
C MET A 137 2.71 1.58 -36.55
N TYR A 138 3.24 2.80 -36.66
CA TYR A 138 4.67 3.04 -36.57
C TYR A 138 5.13 2.80 -35.13
N HIS A 139 6.04 1.85 -34.92
CA HIS A 139 6.46 1.41 -33.58
C HIS A 139 7.99 1.47 -33.38
N GLU A 140 8.71 2.13 -34.29
CA GLU A 140 10.15 2.30 -34.10
C GLU A 140 10.45 3.40 -33.07
N LYS A 141 11.41 3.09 -32.17
CA LYS A 141 11.83 3.97 -31.07
C LYS A 141 13.32 4.21 -31.17
N MET A 142 13.68 5.44 -31.46
CA MET A 142 15.08 5.83 -31.58
C MET A 142 15.29 7.28 -31.17
N GLY A 143 16.52 7.64 -30.84
CA GLY A 143 16.90 9.05 -30.72
C GLY A 143 18.36 9.28 -31.12
N ILE A 144 18.66 10.52 -31.47
CA ILE A 144 19.98 10.97 -31.89
C ILE A 144 20.24 12.31 -31.19
N ILE A 145 21.34 12.38 -30.45
CA ILE A 145 21.80 13.59 -29.75
C ILE A 145 23.12 14.03 -30.37
N CYS A 146 23.25 15.30 -30.72
CA CYS A 146 24.46 15.88 -31.33
C CYS A 146 24.96 17.08 -30.53
N ASP A 147 26.28 17.15 -30.29
CA ASP A 147 26.96 18.33 -29.73
C ASP A 147 27.45 19.29 -30.82
N GLU A 148 27.96 20.46 -30.40
CA GLU A 148 28.55 21.48 -31.28
C GLU A 148 29.78 20.98 -32.04
N SER A 149 30.49 20.00 -31.49
CA SER A 149 31.69 19.41 -32.09
C SER A 149 31.36 18.35 -33.16
N GLY A 150 30.08 18.12 -33.43
CA GLY A 150 29.59 17.15 -34.42
C GLY A 150 29.62 15.70 -33.94
N ASN A 151 29.86 15.46 -32.64
CA ASN A 151 29.78 14.13 -32.06
C ASN A 151 28.32 13.73 -31.87
N LYS A 152 28.00 12.47 -32.21
CA LYS A 152 26.63 11.97 -32.21
C LYS A 152 26.49 10.73 -31.34
N VAL A 153 25.45 10.71 -30.54
CA VAL A 153 25.00 9.55 -29.77
C VAL A 153 23.65 9.12 -30.33
N ALA A 154 23.58 7.95 -30.95
CA ALA A 154 22.33 7.34 -31.39
C ALA A 154 21.90 6.24 -30.41
N PHE A 155 20.61 6.06 -30.21
CA PHE A 155 20.10 5.02 -29.33
C PHE A 155 18.76 4.46 -29.79
N SER A 156 18.49 3.20 -29.49
CA SER A 156 17.25 2.49 -29.83
C SER A 156 16.88 1.47 -28.76
N GLY A 157 15.60 1.20 -28.55
CA GLY A 157 15.17 0.29 -27.48
C GLY A 157 13.66 0.05 -27.41
N SER A 158 13.24 -0.80 -26.46
CA SER A 158 11.82 -1.16 -26.27
C SER A 158 10.98 -0.09 -25.56
N MET A 159 11.64 0.95 -25.04
CA MET A 159 11.10 1.92 -24.09
C MET A 159 9.70 2.42 -24.47
N ASN A 160 8.66 1.95 -23.79
CA ASN A 160 7.34 2.55 -23.92
C ASN A 160 7.34 3.89 -23.18
N GLU A 161 6.95 4.98 -23.83
CA GLU A 161 6.93 6.32 -23.22
C GLU A 161 5.65 6.57 -22.40
N SER A 162 5.50 5.80 -21.31
CA SER A 162 4.55 6.11 -20.23
C SER A 162 5.29 6.24 -18.90
N ALA A 163 4.79 7.08 -17.99
CA ALA A 163 5.36 7.22 -16.64
C ALA A 163 5.45 5.86 -15.90
N THR A 164 4.55 4.92 -16.23
CA THR A 164 4.53 3.53 -15.77
C THR A 164 5.68 2.72 -16.35
N ALA A 165 6.00 2.88 -17.63
CA ALA A 165 7.01 2.07 -18.30
C ALA A 165 8.46 2.39 -17.89
N MET A 166 8.79 3.64 -17.54
CA MET A 166 10.12 3.96 -17.02
C MET A 166 10.32 3.62 -15.53
N LYS A 167 9.25 3.51 -14.73
CA LYS A 167 9.34 3.23 -13.27
C LYS A 167 9.02 1.78 -12.90
N ILE A 168 8.28 1.05 -13.73
CA ILE A 168 7.75 -0.29 -13.43
C ILE A 168 8.13 -1.33 -14.49
N ASN A 169 8.29 -0.94 -15.76
CA ASN A 169 8.68 -1.89 -16.82
C ASN A 169 10.22 -1.96 -16.94
N TYR A 170 10.71 -3.16 -17.24
CA TYR A 170 12.11 -3.40 -17.57
C TYR A 170 12.34 -3.04 -19.04
N GLU A 171 12.90 -1.87 -19.27
CA GLU A 171 13.16 -1.31 -20.60
C GLU A 171 14.67 -1.20 -20.79
N THR A 172 15.12 -1.49 -22.01
CA THR A 172 16.54 -1.42 -22.39
C THR A 172 16.70 -0.43 -23.53
N ILE A 173 17.73 0.41 -23.46
CA ILE A 173 18.24 1.15 -24.63
C ILE A 173 19.66 0.71 -24.96
N ASP A 174 19.89 0.46 -26.22
CA ASP A 174 21.23 0.31 -26.79
C ASP A 174 21.71 1.68 -27.25
N VAL A 175 22.95 2.02 -26.93
CA VAL A 175 23.55 3.32 -27.19
C VAL A 175 24.80 3.17 -28.04
N PHE A 176 24.87 3.95 -29.10
CA PHE A 176 25.93 3.94 -30.11
C PHE A 176 26.59 5.32 -30.18
N CYS A 177 27.92 5.37 -30.13
CA CYS A 177 28.67 6.63 -30.16
C CYS A 177 29.49 6.77 -31.46
N SER A 178 29.44 7.92 -32.12
CA SER A 178 30.16 8.17 -33.38
C SER A 178 31.69 8.14 -33.25
N TRP A 179 32.23 8.13 -32.04
CA TRP A 179 33.67 8.09 -31.77
C TRP A 179 34.16 6.77 -31.15
N LYS A 180 33.27 5.80 -30.89
CA LYS A 180 33.63 4.49 -30.30
C LYS A 180 33.71 3.35 -31.33
N GLY A 181 33.93 3.69 -32.61
CA GLY A 181 33.96 2.70 -33.70
C GLY A 181 32.58 2.24 -34.17
N GLU A 182 31.50 2.95 -33.81
CA GLU A 182 30.11 2.61 -34.14
C GLU A 182 29.49 3.57 -35.17
N GLN A 183 30.34 4.24 -35.96
CA GLN A 183 29.97 5.28 -36.91
C GLN A 183 28.88 4.84 -37.90
N ASP A 184 29.00 3.62 -38.44
CA ASP A 184 28.04 3.08 -39.40
C ASP A 184 26.64 2.89 -38.78
N ARG A 185 26.56 2.51 -37.50
CA ARG A 185 25.27 2.34 -36.79
C ARG A 185 24.62 3.68 -36.51
N VAL A 186 25.41 4.67 -36.10
CA VAL A 186 24.94 6.05 -35.88
C VAL A 186 24.45 6.66 -37.20
N ALA A 187 25.22 6.50 -38.28
CA ALA A 187 24.84 6.99 -39.61
C ALA A 187 23.58 6.31 -40.15
N SER A 188 23.45 4.99 -39.95
CA SER A 188 22.24 4.24 -40.34
C SER A 188 21.00 4.77 -39.61
N LYS A 189 21.08 5.00 -38.29
CA LYS A 189 19.96 5.55 -37.51
C LYS A 189 19.65 7.00 -37.89
N GLU A 190 20.66 7.80 -38.19
CA GLU A 190 20.45 9.17 -38.67
C GLU A 190 19.77 9.22 -40.03
N ASN A 191 20.19 8.37 -40.97
CA ASN A 191 19.57 8.26 -42.28
C ASN A 191 18.12 7.77 -42.16
N ALA A 192 17.85 6.78 -41.31
CA ALA A 192 16.49 6.30 -41.06
C ALA A 192 15.58 7.41 -40.50
N PHE A 193 16.06 8.15 -39.49
CA PHE A 193 15.28 9.28 -38.96
C PHE A 193 15.05 10.36 -40.02
N ALA A 194 16.05 10.68 -40.84
CA ALA A 194 15.92 11.68 -41.90
C ALA A 194 14.96 11.23 -43.01
N ALA A 195 14.98 9.94 -43.39
CA ALA A 195 14.06 9.38 -44.36
C ALA A 195 12.61 9.44 -43.85
N ILE A 196 12.39 9.08 -42.59
CA ILE A 196 11.08 9.21 -41.93
C ILE A 196 10.67 10.68 -41.90
N TRP A 197 11.47 11.58 -41.33
CA TRP A 197 11.13 12.99 -41.15
C TRP A 197 10.75 13.73 -42.45
N ASN A 198 11.34 13.32 -43.58
CA ASN A 198 11.15 13.91 -44.90
C ASN A 198 10.17 13.12 -45.79
N ASP A 199 9.39 12.19 -45.22
CA ASP A 199 8.39 11.37 -45.95
C ASP A 199 8.99 10.56 -47.12
N CYS A 200 10.23 10.10 -46.98
CA CYS A 200 10.96 9.33 -47.99
C CYS A 200 11.02 7.82 -47.66
N GLU A 201 10.58 7.42 -46.47
CA GLU A 201 10.62 6.03 -46.01
C GLU A 201 9.43 5.22 -46.59
N PRO A 202 9.65 4.04 -47.21
CA PRO A 202 8.58 3.26 -47.80
C PRO A 202 7.48 2.90 -46.80
N ASN A 203 6.23 3.04 -47.22
CA ASN A 203 5.02 2.71 -46.45
C ASN A 203 4.84 3.49 -45.13
N ILE A 204 5.70 4.46 -44.81
CA ILE A 204 5.51 5.37 -43.68
C ILE A 204 5.14 6.74 -44.24
N ARG A 205 4.00 7.26 -43.78
CA ARG A 205 3.53 8.60 -44.12
C ARG A 205 3.69 9.53 -42.95
N ILE A 206 4.24 10.70 -43.22
CA ILE A 206 4.32 11.80 -42.27
C ILE A 206 3.29 12.87 -42.61
N VAL A 207 2.53 13.25 -41.60
CA VAL A 207 1.64 14.41 -41.68
C VAL A 207 2.17 15.51 -40.76
N ASP A 208 2.41 16.67 -41.37
CA ASP A 208 2.59 17.92 -40.63
C ASP A 208 1.22 18.43 -40.23
N PHE A 209 1.04 18.71 -38.95
CA PHE A 209 -0.21 19.22 -38.41
C PHE A 209 0.02 20.63 -37.84
N PRO A 210 -0.05 21.70 -38.68
CA PRO A 210 0.06 23.08 -38.21
C PRO A 210 -0.94 23.41 -37.10
N ASN A 211 -2.17 22.89 -37.20
CA ASN A 211 -3.21 23.08 -36.20
C ASN A 211 -2.95 22.31 -34.89
N LEU A 212 -2.17 21.21 -34.90
CA LEU A 212 -1.84 20.47 -33.68
C LEU A 212 -0.88 21.29 -32.79
N LYS A 213 0.09 21.95 -33.41
CA LYS A 213 0.99 22.88 -32.72
C LYS A 213 0.17 23.96 -32.01
N GLN A 214 -0.81 24.52 -32.70
CA GLN A 214 -1.73 25.50 -32.13
C GLN A 214 -2.57 24.93 -30.98
N GLU A 215 -3.14 23.73 -31.12
CA GLU A 215 -3.92 23.08 -30.04
C GLU A 215 -3.09 22.80 -28.78
N ILE A 216 -1.82 22.38 -28.93
CA ILE A 216 -0.91 22.18 -27.78
C ILE A 216 -0.60 23.52 -27.10
N ILE A 217 -0.37 24.56 -27.91
CA ILE A 217 -0.14 25.93 -27.43
C ILE A 217 -1.37 26.42 -26.66
N ASP A 218 -2.56 26.34 -27.26
CA ASP A 218 -3.81 26.85 -26.67
C ASP A 218 -4.17 26.12 -25.37
N ARG A 219 -3.85 24.81 -25.27
CA ARG A 219 -4.19 23.99 -24.11
C ARG A 219 -3.21 24.12 -22.94
N TYR A 220 -1.91 24.24 -23.22
CA TYR A 220 -0.88 24.13 -22.17
C TYR A 220 -0.01 25.37 -22.00
N LYS A 221 0.05 26.30 -22.97
CA LYS A 221 0.84 27.52 -22.83
C LYS A 221 0.21 28.42 -21.77
N LYS A 222 0.94 28.62 -20.68
CA LYS A 222 0.66 29.57 -19.60
C LYS A 222 1.76 30.63 -19.57
N ALA A 223 1.76 31.50 -18.56
CA ALA A 223 2.81 32.50 -18.37
C ALA A 223 4.20 31.83 -18.15
N THR A 224 5.25 32.65 -18.27
CA THR A 224 6.70 32.34 -18.32
C THR A 224 7.10 30.88 -18.03
N PRO A 225 7.73 30.18 -18.99
CA PRO A 225 8.19 28.81 -18.78
C PRO A 225 9.24 28.74 -17.67
N ASN A 226 9.09 27.74 -16.78
CA ASN A 226 10.07 27.44 -15.76
C ASN A 226 11.16 26.55 -16.38
N TYR A 227 12.38 27.06 -16.55
CA TYR A 227 13.51 26.25 -17.04
C TYR A 227 14.25 25.52 -15.92
N ASP A 228 13.94 25.84 -14.66
CA ASP A 228 14.51 25.20 -13.47
C ASP A 228 13.67 23.99 -13.01
N ILE A 229 12.70 23.50 -13.80
CA ILE A 229 11.87 22.34 -13.43
C ILE A 229 12.74 21.13 -13.08
N ASP A 230 13.78 20.85 -13.88
CA ASP A 230 14.71 19.76 -13.58
C ASP A 230 15.51 20.03 -12.30
N LYS A 231 15.79 21.29 -11.95
CA LYS A 231 16.45 21.68 -10.68
C LYS A 231 15.48 21.65 -9.48
N HIS A 232 14.18 21.83 -9.66
CA HIS A 232 13.21 21.67 -8.58
C HIS A 232 12.76 20.22 -8.38
N GLU A 233 12.61 19.46 -9.47
CA GLU A 233 12.28 18.03 -9.44
C GLU A 233 13.50 17.17 -9.06
N PHE A 234 14.71 17.57 -9.48
CA PHE A 234 15.95 16.81 -9.21
C PHE A 234 17.04 17.59 -8.45
N GLY A 235 17.00 18.92 -8.35
CA GLY A 235 18.14 19.74 -7.89
C GLY A 235 18.12 20.23 -6.42
N GLU A 236 16.98 20.49 -5.78
CA GLU A 236 16.99 21.04 -4.39
C GLU A 236 17.26 19.99 -3.28
N ARG A 237 17.30 18.69 -3.62
CA ARG A 237 17.76 17.65 -2.69
C ARG A 237 19.17 17.14 -2.93
N ILE A 238 19.88 17.59 -3.98
CA ILE A 238 21.12 16.90 -4.41
C ILE A 238 22.40 17.71 -4.15
N PHE A 239 22.39 19.05 -4.13
CA PHE A 239 23.65 19.78 -3.99
C PHE A 239 24.30 19.72 -2.58
N VAL A 240 23.53 19.34 -1.55
CA VAL A 240 24.08 19.06 -0.20
C VAL A 240 24.49 17.59 -0.04
N LEU A 241 23.95 16.67 -0.85
CA LEU A 241 24.30 15.25 -0.74
C LEU A 241 25.57 14.88 -1.53
N GLU A 242 25.91 15.55 -2.63
CA GLU A 242 27.05 15.14 -3.47
C GLU A 242 28.43 15.56 -2.96
N LYS A 243 28.56 16.59 -2.11
CA LYS A 243 29.82 16.83 -1.39
C LYS A 243 30.01 15.93 -0.16
N THR A 244 28.98 15.19 0.24
CA THR A 244 29.04 14.25 1.38
C THR A 244 28.85 12.78 1.01
N ALA A 245 28.55 12.47 -0.25
CA ALA A 245 28.49 11.11 -0.78
C ALA A 245 29.89 10.58 -1.12
N LYS A 246 30.74 10.46 -0.09
CA LYS A 246 31.45 9.19 0.04
C LYS A 246 30.36 8.13 0.11
N TYR A 247 30.28 7.21 -0.85
CA TYR A 247 29.38 6.05 -0.88
C TYR A 247 28.86 5.66 0.53
N ARG A 248 27.70 6.18 0.94
CA ARG A 248 27.06 5.73 2.17
C ARG A 248 26.31 4.46 1.82
N LEU A 249 26.98 3.34 2.01
CA LEU A 249 26.36 2.03 1.98
C LEU A 249 25.40 1.91 3.16
N GLY A 250 24.18 1.42 2.93
CA GLY A 250 23.23 1.02 3.97
C GLY A 250 22.16 2.02 4.40
N PRO A 251 21.16 1.57 5.19
CA PRO A 251 20.04 2.38 5.65
C PRO A 251 20.47 3.54 6.54
N ASP A 252 19.82 4.69 6.35
CA ASP A 252 19.98 5.86 7.22
C ASP A 252 18.62 6.47 7.54
N ILE A 253 18.53 7.17 8.67
CA ILE A 253 17.31 7.92 9.00
C ILE A 253 17.29 9.17 8.10
N PRO A 254 16.26 9.36 7.27
CA PRO A 254 16.21 10.50 6.35
C PRO A 254 16.24 11.84 7.11
N GLN A 255 16.89 12.86 6.56
CA GLN A 255 17.00 14.19 7.22
C GLN A 255 15.64 14.85 7.49
N ASN A 256 14.60 14.48 6.72
CA ASN A 256 13.24 14.98 6.86
C ASN A 256 12.37 14.11 7.79
N VAL A 257 12.95 13.12 8.48
CA VAL A 257 12.25 12.24 9.41
C VAL A 257 12.83 12.45 10.80
N GLU A 258 12.01 12.98 11.70
CA GLU A 258 12.34 13.11 13.11
C GLU A 258 11.58 12.04 13.90
N LEU A 259 12.32 11.12 14.52
CA LEU A 259 11.74 10.12 15.42
C LEU A 259 11.34 10.78 16.74
N HIS A 260 10.22 10.36 17.31
CA HIS A 260 9.79 10.83 18.62
C HIS A 260 10.66 10.26 19.75
N ASP A 261 10.68 10.93 20.89
CA ASP A 261 11.48 10.52 22.06
C ASP A 261 11.23 9.06 22.47
N TYR A 262 9.97 8.61 22.52
CA TYR A 262 9.64 7.22 22.85
C TYR A 262 10.14 6.22 21.80
N GLN A 263 10.25 6.62 20.53
CA GLN A 263 10.78 5.78 19.46
C GLN A 263 12.30 5.65 19.61
N ILE A 264 12.98 6.74 19.97
CA ILE A 264 14.42 6.76 20.25
C ILE A 264 14.71 5.90 21.48
N GLU A 265 13.95 6.07 22.57
CA GLU A 265 14.04 5.29 23.81
C GLU A 265 13.89 3.78 23.54
N ALA A 266 12.88 3.40 22.74
CA ALA A 266 12.67 2.01 22.34
C ALA A 266 13.89 1.42 21.63
N ILE A 267 14.49 2.19 20.70
CA ILE A 267 15.66 1.75 19.94
C ILE A 267 16.92 1.69 20.84
N ASP A 268 17.11 2.67 21.74
CA ASP A 268 18.21 2.68 22.71
C ASP A 268 18.14 1.44 23.63
N GLU A 269 16.95 1.11 24.12
CA GLU A 269 16.75 -0.05 25.00
C GLU A 269 16.92 -1.38 24.25
N TRP A 270 16.52 -1.45 22.97
CA TRP A 270 16.80 -2.59 22.12
C TRP A 270 18.30 -2.79 21.86
N GLU A 271 19.04 -1.70 21.64
CA GLU A 271 20.50 -1.72 21.49
C GLU A 271 21.21 -2.19 22.76
N ARG A 272 20.76 -1.74 23.95
CA ARG A 272 21.29 -2.24 25.23
C ARG A 272 21.04 -3.73 25.48
N ARG A 273 20.05 -4.31 24.81
CA ARG A 273 19.66 -5.73 24.93
C ARG A 273 20.21 -6.58 23.79
N ASP A 274 21.39 -6.22 23.28
CA ASP A 274 22.07 -6.91 22.18
C ASP A 274 21.21 -7.05 20.91
N TYR A 275 20.36 -6.05 20.65
CA TYR A 275 19.44 -5.99 19.51
C TYR A 275 18.47 -7.18 19.45
N ARG A 276 17.98 -7.59 20.63
CA ARG A 276 16.88 -8.53 20.81
C ARG A 276 15.79 -7.88 21.65
N GLY A 277 14.58 -7.84 21.12
CA GLY A 277 13.45 -7.41 21.94
C GLY A 277 12.15 -7.21 21.17
N ILE A 278 11.22 -6.60 21.89
CA ILE A 278 9.85 -6.38 21.47
C ILE A 278 9.53 -4.90 21.55
N PHE A 279 8.96 -4.35 20.48
CA PHE A 279 8.28 -3.06 20.49
C PHE A 279 6.78 -3.31 20.61
N ASP A 280 6.27 -3.23 21.84
CA ASP A 280 4.85 -3.31 22.15
C ASP A 280 4.24 -1.91 22.01
N MET A 281 3.74 -1.59 20.82
CA MET A 281 3.29 -0.25 20.46
C MET A 281 1.89 -0.28 19.87
N ALA A 282 1.05 0.62 20.36
CA ALA A 282 -0.31 0.82 19.88
C ALA A 282 -0.37 1.07 18.36
N THR A 283 -1.51 0.76 17.75
CA THR A 283 -1.71 1.05 16.32
C THR A 283 -1.74 2.55 16.07
N GLY A 284 -1.08 2.99 14.99
CA GLY A 284 -1.03 4.41 14.61
C GLY A 284 0.09 5.23 15.24
N THR A 285 0.95 4.65 16.08
CA THR A 285 2.05 5.37 16.78
C THR A 285 3.41 5.27 16.08
N GLY A 286 3.44 4.93 14.79
CA GLY A 286 4.69 4.92 14.01
C GLY A 286 5.59 3.68 14.22
N LYS A 287 5.01 2.49 14.48
CA LYS A 287 5.74 1.21 14.56
C LYS A 287 6.72 0.98 13.41
N THR A 288 6.27 1.23 12.17
CA THR A 288 7.09 1.07 10.97
C THR A 288 8.33 1.95 11.00
N PHE A 289 8.18 3.25 11.32
CA PHE A 289 9.30 4.19 11.43
C PHE A 289 10.26 3.82 12.56
N THR A 290 9.73 3.33 13.68
CA THR A 290 10.53 2.87 14.82
C THR A 290 11.37 1.65 14.44
N GLY A 291 10.78 0.66 13.75
CA GLY A 291 11.50 -0.51 13.23
C GLY A 291 12.56 -0.16 12.18
N LEU A 292 12.25 0.73 11.23
CA LEU A 292 13.23 1.18 10.23
C LEU A 292 14.35 2.01 10.85
N GLY A 293 14.06 2.82 11.86
CA GLY A 293 15.07 3.51 12.67
C GLY A 293 15.99 2.54 13.42
N ALA A 294 15.42 1.46 13.97
CA ALA A 294 16.18 0.37 14.59
C ALA A 294 17.12 -0.31 13.58
N ILE A 295 16.63 -0.63 12.37
CA ILE A 295 17.45 -1.18 11.29
C ILE A 295 18.60 -0.22 10.94
N ALA A 296 18.32 1.08 10.77
CA ALA A 296 19.34 2.07 10.43
C ALA A 296 20.45 2.14 11.48
N ARG A 297 20.11 2.06 12.78
CA ARG A 297 21.09 2.01 13.87
C ARG A 297 21.89 0.70 13.89
N LEU A 298 21.24 -0.44 13.75
CA LEU A 298 21.92 -1.73 13.70
C LEU A 298 22.88 -1.82 12.49
N CYS A 299 22.48 -1.30 11.34
CA CYS A 299 23.34 -1.27 10.15
C CYS A 299 24.59 -0.38 10.37
N LYS A 300 24.47 0.73 11.09
CA LYS A 300 25.63 1.54 11.50
C LYS A 300 26.57 0.76 12.43
N ALA A 301 26.02 0.06 13.44
CA ALA A 301 26.81 -0.75 14.36
C ALA A 301 27.52 -1.93 13.68
N THR A 302 26.86 -2.55 12.69
CA THR A 302 27.39 -3.70 11.93
C THR A 302 28.14 -3.31 10.66
N GLN A 303 28.40 -2.02 10.44
CA GLN A 303 29.05 -1.49 9.22
C GLN A 303 28.41 -2.02 7.92
N ASN A 304 27.08 -2.19 7.91
CA ASN A 304 26.27 -2.71 6.81
C ASN A 304 26.61 -4.15 6.37
N GLN A 305 27.14 -4.96 7.28
CA GLN A 305 27.47 -6.37 7.03
C GLN A 305 26.37 -7.31 7.53
N ILE A 306 25.11 -7.01 7.19
CA ILE A 306 23.93 -7.68 7.76
C ILE A 306 22.85 -7.92 6.70
N GLY A 307 22.18 -9.07 6.78
CA GLY A 307 20.94 -9.32 6.04
C GLY A 307 19.72 -9.01 6.90
N VAL A 308 18.76 -8.27 6.37
CA VAL A 308 17.52 -7.92 7.06
C VAL A 308 16.37 -8.68 6.42
N VAL A 309 15.61 -9.42 7.23
CA VAL A 309 14.40 -10.12 6.81
C VAL A 309 13.21 -9.52 7.56
N ILE A 310 12.33 -8.83 6.83
CA ILE A 310 11.09 -8.25 7.33
C ILE A 310 9.94 -9.17 6.92
N VAL A 311 9.13 -9.58 7.90
CA VAL A 311 7.95 -10.41 7.65
C VAL A 311 6.69 -9.67 8.07
N CYS A 312 5.75 -9.53 7.14
CA CYS A 312 4.44 -8.92 7.37
C CYS A 312 3.35 -10.00 7.21
N PRO A 313 2.18 -9.84 7.85
CA PRO A 313 1.12 -10.84 7.72
C PRO A 313 0.48 -10.85 6.33
N PHE A 314 0.40 -9.71 5.65
CA PHE A 314 -0.37 -9.54 4.41
C PHE A 314 0.36 -8.77 3.30
N GLN A 315 -0.05 -8.98 2.05
CA GLN A 315 0.58 -8.39 0.86
C GLN A 315 0.50 -6.85 0.84
N HIS A 316 -0.65 -6.28 1.17
CA HIS A 316 -0.85 -4.83 1.19
C HIS A 316 0.03 -4.13 2.25
N LEU A 317 0.32 -4.81 3.37
CA LEU A 317 1.25 -4.30 4.38
C LEU A 317 2.69 -4.32 3.86
N VAL A 318 3.09 -5.39 3.15
CA VAL A 318 4.38 -5.44 2.45
C VAL A 318 4.54 -4.23 1.53
N GLU A 319 3.52 -3.90 0.74
CA GLU A 319 3.56 -2.75 -0.17
C GLU A 319 3.70 -1.41 0.56
N GLN A 320 2.99 -1.23 1.68
CA GLN A 320 3.15 -0.04 2.54
C GLN A 320 4.57 0.05 3.09
N TRP A 321 5.08 -1.04 3.66
CA TRP A 321 6.44 -1.13 4.18
C TRP A 321 7.49 -0.85 3.08
N VAL A 322 7.28 -1.30 1.85
CA VAL A 322 8.21 -1.04 0.73
C VAL A 322 8.37 0.46 0.45
N GLN A 323 7.30 1.25 0.57
CA GLN A 323 7.39 2.70 0.42
C GLN A 323 8.27 3.32 1.50
N ASP A 324 8.05 2.93 2.76
CA ASP A 324 8.83 3.43 3.91
C ASP A 324 10.29 2.92 3.87
N ILE A 325 10.54 1.67 3.48
CA ILE A 325 11.89 1.10 3.34
C ILE A 325 12.70 1.88 2.29
N LYS A 326 12.08 2.21 1.15
CA LYS A 326 12.73 3.03 0.11
C LYS A 326 13.01 4.45 0.60
N LEU A 327 12.15 5.03 1.43
CA LEU A 327 12.37 6.33 2.06
C LEU A 327 13.65 6.32 2.91
N PHE A 328 13.91 5.24 3.65
CA PHE A 328 15.12 5.03 4.46
C PHE A 328 16.37 4.64 3.64
N GLY A 329 16.32 4.80 2.31
CA GLY A 329 17.48 4.58 1.42
C GLY A 329 17.80 3.12 1.13
N MET A 330 16.88 2.19 1.40
CA MET A 330 17.06 0.76 1.14
C MET A 330 16.39 0.31 -0.16
N SER A 331 16.98 -0.71 -0.79
CA SER A 331 16.41 -1.41 -1.95
C SER A 331 15.91 -2.80 -1.53
N PRO A 332 14.62 -2.97 -1.20
CA PRO A 332 14.10 -4.25 -0.74
C PRO A 332 13.88 -5.25 -1.87
N ILE A 333 14.14 -6.52 -1.58
CA ILE A 333 13.71 -7.68 -2.36
C ILE A 333 12.31 -8.06 -1.84
N ILE A 334 11.31 -8.08 -2.73
CA ILE A 334 9.90 -8.16 -2.38
C ILE A 334 9.37 -9.56 -2.71
N GLY A 335 9.17 -10.40 -1.69
CA GLY A 335 8.77 -11.80 -1.84
C GLY A 335 7.31 -12.09 -1.46
N TYR A 336 6.44 -12.23 -2.47
CA TYR A 336 5.10 -12.86 -2.33
C TYR A 336 4.55 -13.35 -3.68
N SER A 337 3.48 -14.16 -3.66
CA SER A 337 2.96 -14.89 -4.83
C SER A 337 2.61 -14.02 -6.04
N ARG A 338 2.12 -12.78 -5.81
CA ARG A 338 1.79 -11.79 -6.86
C ARG A 338 2.75 -10.59 -6.86
N SER A 339 3.98 -10.76 -6.36
CA SER A 339 4.96 -9.68 -6.31
C SER A 339 5.24 -9.12 -7.71
N ALA A 340 5.38 -7.80 -7.81
CA ALA A 340 5.84 -7.11 -9.01
C ALA A 340 7.23 -7.63 -9.46
N GLN A 341 8.07 -8.09 -8.51
CA GLN A 341 9.36 -8.69 -8.79
C GLN A 341 9.23 -10.19 -9.04
N LYS A 342 8.80 -10.64 -10.23
CA LYS A 342 8.61 -12.07 -10.53
C LYS A 342 9.84 -12.95 -10.26
N ASP A 343 11.05 -12.38 -10.37
CA ASP A 343 12.34 -13.05 -10.14
C ASP A 343 12.91 -12.87 -8.71
N TRP A 344 12.09 -12.46 -7.73
CA TRP A 344 12.55 -12.18 -6.36
C TRP A 344 13.34 -13.33 -5.71
N LYS A 345 13.01 -14.60 -6.04
CA LYS A 345 13.74 -15.78 -5.53
C LYS A 345 15.20 -15.75 -5.96
N ARG A 346 15.45 -15.48 -7.25
CA ARG A 346 16.80 -15.40 -7.82
C ARG A 346 17.55 -14.19 -7.27
N LEU A 347 16.86 -13.05 -7.08
CA LEU A 347 17.45 -11.87 -6.45
C LEU A 347 17.90 -12.17 -5.00
N LEU A 348 17.07 -12.88 -4.23
CA LEU A 348 17.40 -13.29 -2.86
C LEU A 348 18.61 -14.24 -2.84
N GLU A 349 18.64 -15.24 -3.73
CA GLU A 349 19.79 -16.14 -3.84
C GLU A 349 21.09 -15.41 -4.20
N ASN A 350 21.02 -14.46 -5.14
CA ASN A 350 22.16 -13.63 -5.53
C ASN A 350 22.64 -12.76 -4.35
N ALA A 351 21.72 -12.09 -3.63
CA ALA A 351 22.06 -11.25 -2.49
C ALA A 351 22.76 -12.05 -1.36
N ILE A 352 22.24 -13.25 -1.06
CA ILE A 352 22.84 -14.13 -0.05
C ILE A 352 24.20 -14.64 -0.51
N ARG A 353 24.37 -14.92 -1.81
CA ARG A 353 25.66 -15.30 -2.37
C ARG A 353 26.67 -14.16 -2.28
N ASP A 354 26.27 -12.93 -2.62
CA ASP A 354 27.14 -11.75 -2.59
C ASP A 354 27.58 -11.45 -1.13
N GLN A 355 26.68 -11.59 -0.16
CA GLN A 355 27.02 -11.50 1.26
C GLN A 355 28.00 -12.61 1.68
N LYS A 356 27.74 -13.86 1.29
CA LYS A 356 28.62 -15.00 1.61
C LYS A 356 30.03 -14.83 1.04
N LEU A 357 30.14 -14.27 -0.16
CA LEU A 357 31.42 -13.98 -0.82
C LEU A 357 32.06 -12.66 -0.34
N LYS A 358 31.44 -11.97 0.62
CA LYS A 358 31.87 -10.66 1.16
C LYS A 358 32.17 -9.64 0.06
N VAL A 359 31.39 -9.64 -1.03
CA VAL A 359 31.57 -8.72 -2.15
C VAL A 359 31.52 -7.28 -1.62
N ALA A 360 32.56 -6.49 -1.93
CA ALA A 360 32.67 -5.13 -1.44
C ALA A 360 31.42 -4.32 -1.79
N GLY A 361 30.77 -3.74 -0.78
CA GLY A 361 29.56 -2.93 -0.94
C GLY A 361 28.26 -3.70 -1.19
N LYS A 362 28.25 -5.05 -1.15
CA LYS A 362 27.04 -5.87 -1.37
C LYS A 362 26.76 -6.88 -0.26
N GLN A 363 27.18 -6.54 0.96
CA GLN A 363 27.02 -7.39 2.15
C GLN A 363 25.67 -7.14 2.85
N PHE A 364 25.09 -5.96 2.63
CA PHE A 364 23.75 -5.61 3.06
C PHE A 364 22.70 -6.10 2.05
N PHE A 365 21.63 -6.71 2.55
CA PHE A 365 20.40 -6.91 1.77
C PHE A 365 19.18 -6.75 2.67
N CYS A 366 18.07 -6.31 2.09
CA CYS A 366 16.77 -6.25 2.76
C CYS A 366 15.78 -7.13 1.98
N PHE A 367 15.23 -8.14 2.63
CA PHE A 367 14.18 -9.01 2.08
C PHE A 367 12.89 -8.79 2.87
N ILE A 368 11.81 -8.42 2.19
CA ILE A 368 10.48 -8.26 2.79
C ILE A 368 9.51 -9.26 2.17
N CYS A 369 8.74 -9.96 3.00
CA CYS A 369 7.82 -11.00 2.53
C CYS A 369 6.59 -11.17 3.42
N THR A 370 5.61 -11.95 2.94
CA THR A 370 4.44 -12.33 3.74
C THR A 370 4.72 -13.54 4.64
N ASN A 371 3.94 -13.74 5.71
CA ASN A 371 3.99 -14.95 6.56
C ASN A 371 4.01 -16.25 5.74
N ALA A 372 3.11 -16.38 4.75
CA ALA A 372 3.02 -17.56 3.90
C ALA A 372 4.26 -17.75 3.01
N THR A 373 4.88 -16.66 2.58
CA THR A 373 6.11 -16.73 1.76
C THR A 373 7.29 -17.09 2.63
N PHE A 374 7.40 -16.49 3.81
CA PHE A 374 8.40 -16.83 4.81
C PHE A 374 8.34 -18.31 5.21
N SER A 375 7.14 -18.85 5.44
CA SER A 375 6.96 -20.26 5.82
C SER A 375 7.20 -21.26 4.70
N SER A 376 7.35 -20.80 3.46
CA SER A 376 7.59 -21.70 2.32
C SER A 376 8.96 -22.39 2.43
N THR A 377 8.98 -23.68 2.06
CA THR A 377 10.21 -24.49 2.03
C THR A 377 11.29 -23.88 1.13
N ALA A 378 10.90 -23.25 0.02
CA ALA A 378 11.80 -22.55 -0.88
C ALA A 378 12.56 -21.42 -0.17
N VAL A 379 11.85 -20.53 0.54
CA VAL A 379 12.47 -19.39 1.25
C VAL A 379 13.34 -19.87 2.41
N GLN A 380 12.84 -20.83 3.20
CA GLN A 380 13.62 -21.39 4.31
C GLN A 380 14.91 -22.07 3.83
N THR A 381 14.87 -22.75 2.67
CA THR A 381 16.06 -23.34 2.03
C THR A 381 17.05 -22.27 1.54
N ILE A 382 16.56 -21.17 0.98
CA ILE A 382 17.43 -20.07 0.53
C ILE A 382 18.10 -19.40 1.74
N LEU A 383 17.32 -19.05 2.77
CA LEU A 383 17.82 -18.47 4.02
C LEU A 383 18.76 -19.43 4.77
N SER A 384 18.59 -20.76 4.60
CA SER A 384 19.50 -21.78 5.15
C SER A 384 20.97 -21.57 4.78
N LYS A 385 21.23 -20.95 3.62
CA LYS A 385 22.57 -20.78 3.04
C LYS A 385 23.29 -19.54 3.58
N VAL A 386 22.61 -18.68 4.35
CA VAL A 386 23.20 -17.47 4.93
C VAL A 386 24.19 -17.87 6.02
N LYS A 387 25.39 -17.27 5.98
CA LYS A 387 26.46 -17.44 6.97
C LYS A 387 26.82 -16.15 7.71
N GLY A 388 26.31 -15.00 7.26
CA GLY A 388 26.53 -13.71 7.90
C GLY A 388 25.47 -13.40 8.94
N GLU A 389 25.59 -12.23 9.55
CA GLU A 389 24.62 -11.72 10.52
C GLU A 389 23.25 -11.49 9.89
N LEU A 390 22.20 -11.86 10.61
CA LEU A 390 20.82 -11.72 10.17
C LEU A 390 19.95 -11.06 11.25
N LEU A 391 19.13 -10.12 10.82
CA LEU A 391 18.01 -9.59 11.58
C LEU A 391 16.70 -10.22 11.09
N LEU A 392 15.92 -10.76 12.01
CA LEU A 392 14.49 -11.04 11.78
C LEU A 392 13.65 -9.93 12.40
N MET A 393 12.91 -9.20 11.57
CA MET A 393 11.89 -8.25 12.00
C MET A 393 10.52 -8.78 11.63
N VAL A 394 9.66 -8.97 12.62
CA VAL A 394 8.29 -9.46 12.38
C VAL A 394 7.29 -8.39 12.74
N ASP A 395 6.53 -7.93 11.75
CA ASP A 395 5.37 -7.08 11.94
C ASP A 395 4.16 -7.94 12.32
N GLU A 396 3.37 -7.45 13.28
CA GLU A 396 2.30 -8.20 13.91
C GLU A 396 2.77 -9.58 14.41
N ALA A 397 3.87 -9.58 15.17
CA ALA A 397 4.61 -10.77 15.61
C ALA A 397 3.80 -11.83 16.36
N HIS A 398 2.66 -11.47 16.95
CA HIS A 398 1.72 -12.42 17.54
C HIS A 398 1.32 -13.57 16.59
N ASN A 399 1.31 -13.34 15.27
CA ASN A 399 1.01 -14.39 14.29
C ASN A 399 1.99 -15.57 14.36
N PHE A 400 3.25 -15.30 14.75
CA PHE A 400 4.30 -16.32 14.82
C PHE A 400 4.17 -17.28 16.01
N GLY A 401 3.25 -17.02 16.96
CA GLY A 401 2.96 -17.98 18.03
C GLY A 401 2.20 -19.23 17.54
N ALA A 402 1.62 -19.20 16.33
CA ALA A 402 0.95 -20.36 15.75
C ALA A 402 1.90 -21.55 15.56
N ALA A 403 1.39 -22.78 15.69
CA ALA A 403 2.21 -24.00 15.69
C ALA A 403 3.07 -24.19 14.43
N ASN A 404 2.64 -23.69 13.28
CA ASN A 404 3.40 -23.78 12.02
C ASN A 404 4.51 -22.72 11.92
N LEU A 405 4.24 -21.48 12.36
CA LEU A 405 5.19 -20.37 12.25
C LEU A 405 6.20 -20.36 13.40
N SER A 406 5.81 -20.76 14.61
CA SER A 406 6.69 -20.83 15.78
C SER A 406 7.88 -21.76 15.57
N LYS A 407 7.74 -22.80 14.74
CA LYS A 407 8.84 -23.72 14.36
C LYS A 407 9.92 -23.07 13.50
N LEU A 408 9.62 -21.92 12.88
CA LEU A 408 10.54 -21.19 12.01
C LEU A 408 11.37 -20.15 12.77
N LEU A 409 11.08 -19.94 14.06
CA LEU A 409 11.86 -19.09 14.96
C LEU A 409 13.20 -19.76 15.26
N SER A 410 14.17 -19.53 14.37
CA SER A 410 15.48 -20.17 14.39
C SER A 410 16.53 -19.28 15.06
N GLU A 411 17.46 -19.90 15.80
CA GLU A 411 18.61 -19.22 16.41
C GLU A 411 19.59 -18.60 15.39
N ARG A 412 19.40 -18.89 14.09
CA ARG A 412 20.19 -18.30 12.99
C ARG A 412 20.10 -16.78 12.91
N PHE A 413 19.02 -16.21 13.44
CA PHE A 413 18.82 -14.77 13.46
C PHE A 413 19.47 -14.26 14.73
N THR A 414 20.68 -13.71 14.59
CA THR A 414 21.44 -13.13 15.70
C THR A 414 20.66 -12.01 16.38
N TYR A 415 20.03 -11.17 15.55
CA TYR A 415 19.24 -10.02 15.95
C TYR A 415 17.76 -10.25 15.68
N ARG A 416 16.91 -9.77 16.57
CA ARG A 416 15.46 -10.08 16.56
C ARG A 416 14.67 -8.87 17.01
N LEU A 417 13.65 -8.52 16.23
CA LEU A 417 12.72 -7.47 16.61
C LEU A 417 11.28 -7.91 16.30
N ALA A 418 10.45 -7.93 17.33
CA ALA A 418 9.02 -8.11 17.18
C ALA A 418 8.32 -6.75 17.27
N LEU A 419 7.49 -6.43 16.27
CA LEU A 419 6.60 -5.27 16.29
C LEU A 419 5.17 -5.80 16.48
N SER A 420 4.50 -5.39 17.56
CA SER A 420 3.11 -5.77 17.79
C SER A 420 2.45 -4.77 18.72
N ALA A 421 1.11 -4.67 18.68
CA ALA A 421 0.35 -3.94 19.71
C ALA A 421 -0.06 -4.84 20.89
N THR A 422 0.03 -6.16 20.70
CA THR A 422 -0.20 -7.19 21.72
C THR A 422 0.57 -8.44 21.33
N LEU A 423 1.38 -9.04 22.21
CA LEU A 423 2.00 -10.33 21.92
C LEU A 423 1.22 -11.51 22.48
N GLU A 424 0.45 -11.25 23.54
CA GLU A 424 -0.42 -12.22 24.19
C GLU A 424 -1.48 -12.71 23.21
N ARG A 425 -1.49 -14.02 22.99
CA ARG A 425 -2.45 -14.70 22.15
C ARG A 425 -3.61 -15.19 23.00
N HIS A 426 -4.82 -14.79 22.62
CA HIS A 426 -6.04 -15.18 23.32
C HIS A 426 -6.21 -16.70 23.29
N ASN A 427 -6.31 -17.33 24.47
CA ASN A 427 -6.38 -18.78 24.67
C ASN A 427 -5.15 -19.59 24.18
N ASP A 428 -3.96 -18.96 24.08
CA ASP A 428 -2.74 -19.61 23.59
C ASP A 428 -1.49 -19.13 24.37
N GLU A 429 -1.40 -19.55 25.63
CA GLU A 429 -0.27 -19.26 26.52
C GLU A 429 1.04 -19.85 25.98
N GLU A 430 1.02 -21.08 25.47
CA GLU A 430 2.22 -21.75 24.92
C GLU A 430 2.80 -20.98 23.73
N GLY A 431 1.95 -20.49 22.81
CA GLY A 431 2.38 -19.66 21.70
C GLY A 431 2.94 -18.30 22.16
N THR A 432 2.38 -17.73 23.23
CA THR A 432 2.83 -16.47 23.82
C THR A 432 4.22 -16.62 24.46
N ASP A 433 4.42 -17.68 25.26
CA ASP A 433 5.70 -17.97 25.91
C ASP A 433 6.82 -18.23 24.90
N LYS A 434 6.53 -18.90 23.78
CA LYS A 434 7.49 -19.09 22.68
C LYS A 434 7.92 -17.78 22.04
N LEU A 435 7.01 -16.81 21.90
CA LEU A 435 7.35 -15.51 21.33
C LEU A 435 8.23 -14.69 22.30
N LEU A 436 7.86 -14.64 23.58
CA LEU A 436 8.62 -13.93 24.62
C LEU A 436 10.02 -14.53 24.78
N SER A 437 10.13 -15.85 24.85
CA SER A 437 11.44 -16.52 24.96
C SER A 437 12.34 -16.32 23.74
N TYR A 438 11.77 -16.20 22.54
CA TYR A 438 12.56 -16.03 21.32
C TYR A 438 13.00 -14.59 21.05
N PHE A 439 12.10 -13.62 21.22
CA PHE A 439 12.38 -12.19 20.97
C PHE A 439 13.01 -11.48 22.18
N GLY A 440 12.82 -12.00 23.40
CA GLY A 440 13.27 -11.37 24.64
C GLY A 440 12.16 -10.54 25.30
N ASP A 441 12.53 -9.58 26.15
CA ASP A 441 11.55 -8.73 26.82
C ASP A 441 11.08 -7.56 25.95
N LYS A 442 10.05 -6.86 26.44
CA LYS A 442 9.59 -5.58 25.89
C LYS A 442 10.63 -4.49 26.11
N CYS A 443 11.17 -3.93 25.01
CA CYS A 443 12.02 -2.74 25.03
C CYS A 443 11.18 -1.48 25.26
N ILE A 444 9.92 -1.50 24.84
CA ILE A 444 8.95 -0.44 25.10
C ILE A 444 7.55 -1.04 25.22
N GLU A 445 6.76 -0.46 26.12
CA GLU A 445 5.30 -0.61 26.15
C GLU A 445 4.66 0.78 25.95
N TYR A 446 4.11 1.00 24.76
CA TYR A 446 3.50 2.25 24.34
C TYR A 446 2.02 2.06 24.08
N THR A 447 1.24 2.15 25.15
CA THR A 447 -0.21 1.91 25.17
C THR A 447 -1.00 3.01 24.47
N LEU A 448 -2.26 2.72 24.12
CA LEU A 448 -3.18 3.72 23.56
C LEU A 448 -3.41 4.89 24.52
N GLU A 449 -3.47 4.63 25.83
CA GLU A 449 -3.64 5.65 26.86
C GLU A 449 -2.47 6.64 26.86
N ARG A 450 -1.23 6.14 26.89
CA ARG A 450 -0.02 6.96 26.80
C ARG A 450 0.01 7.75 25.49
N ALA A 451 -0.33 7.11 24.37
CA ALA A 451 -0.34 7.75 23.06
C ALA A 451 -1.35 8.90 22.94
N ILE A 452 -2.52 8.78 23.57
CA ILE A 452 -3.53 9.85 23.63
C ILE A 452 -3.04 10.97 24.57
N ALA A 453 -2.52 10.63 25.75
CA ALA A 453 -2.01 11.59 26.73
C ALA A 453 -0.87 12.46 26.16
N GLU A 454 0.04 11.85 25.41
CA GLU A 454 1.14 12.53 24.71
C GLU A 454 0.73 13.19 23.38
N LYS A 455 -0.57 13.27 23.08
CA LYS A 455 -1.15 13.87 21.86
C LYS A 455 -0.61 13.27 20.55
N LYS A 456 -0.20 12.00 20.57
CA LYS A 456 0.20 11.25 19.37
C LYS A 456 -1.00 10.56 18.70
N LEU A 457 -2.09 10.39 19.43
CA LEU A 457 -3.39 9.98 18.93
C LEU A 457 -4.47 10.99 19.33
N THR A 458 -5.53 11.02 18.55
CA THR A 458 -6.72 11.82 18.79
C THR A 458 -7.55 11.16 19.91
N PRO A 459 -7.98 11.92 20.94
CA PRO A 459 -8.90 11.40 21.97
C PRO A 459 -10.26 11.07 21.37
N TYR A 460 -11.11 10.31 22.09
CA TYR A 460 -12.40 9.91 21.55
C TYR A 460 -13.54 9.86 22.56
N LYS A 461 -14.76 9.96 22.06
CA LYS A 461 -16.00 9.66 22.79
C LYS A 461 -16.50 8.27 22.42
N TYR A 462 -16.95 7.53 23.43
CA TYR A 462 -17.47 6.18 23.29
C TYR A 462 -18.98 6.15 23.56
N HIS A 463 -19.74 5.58 22.62
CA HIS A 463 -21.19 5.48 22.68
C HIS A 463 -21.60 4.02 22.43
N PRO A 464 -21.73 3.19 23.48
CA PRO A 464 -22.24 1.83 23.33
C PRO A 464 -23.73 1.88 22.97
N VAL A 465 -24.09 1.23 21.87
CA VAL A 465 -25.47 1.09 21.37
C VAL A 465 -25.88 -0.36 21.61
N VAL A 466 -26.63 -0.59 22.69
CA VAL A 466 -27.12 -1.92 23.05
C VAL A 466 -28.26 -2.31 22.13
N ILE A 467 -28.17 -3.51 21.56
CA ILE A 467 -29.21 -4.15 20.77
C ILE A 467 -29.46 -5.56 21.28
N CYS A 468 -30.58 -6.16 20.91
CA CYS A 468 -30.93 -7.52 21.30
C CYS A 468 -31.07 -8.42 20.06
N LEU A 469 -30.78 -9.72 20.22
CA LEU A 469 -31.15 -10.72 19.23
C LEU A 469 -32.68 -10.84 19.16
N THR A 470 -33.20 -11.08 17.96
CA THR A 470 -34.60 -11.48 17.78
C THR A 470 -34.83 -12.90 18.33
N ASP A 471 -36.09 -13.25 18.60
CA ASP A 471 -36.44 -14.60 19.10
C ASP A 471 -35.91 -15.73 18.19
N ASP A 472 -35.96 -15.54 16.87
CA ASP A 472 -35.48 -16.53 15.90
C ASP A 472 -33.94 -16.59 15.81
N GLU A 473 -33.24 -15.47 15.98
CA GLU A 473 -31.78 -15.44 16.09
C GLU A 473 -31.31 -16.09 17.40
N LEU A 474 -31.97 -15.78 18.51
CA LEU A 474 -31.66 -16.33 19.83
C LEU A 474 -31.86 -17.85 19.86
N ARG A 475 -32.95 -18.37 19.29
CA ARG A 475 -33.18 -19.83 19.16
C ARG A 475 -32.07 -20.52 18.37
N ARG A 476 -31.65 -19.93 17.24
CA ARG A 476 -30.53 -20.47 16.44
C ARG A 476 -29.20 -20.42 17.21
N TYR A 477 -28.96 -19.34 17.96
CA TYR A 477 -27.79 -19.19 18.81
C TYR A 477 -27.74 -20.28 19.90
N GLU A 478 -28.87 -20.52 20.57
CA GLU A 478 -29.01 -21.54 21.61
C GLU A 478 -28.80 -22.95 21.05
N GLN A 479 -29.37 -23.25 19.88
CA GLN A 479 -29.19 -24.55 19.21
C GLN A 479 -27.72 -24.81 18.88
N LEU A 480 -27.02 -23.84 18.27
CA LEU A 480 -25.59 -23.98 17.96
C LEU A 480 -24.76 -24.13 19.23
N SER A 481 -25.08 -23.38 20.29
CA SER A 481 -24.40 -23.51 21.58
C SER A 481 -24.58 -24.90 22.19
N PHE A 482 -25.76 -25.49 22.06
CA PHE A 482 -26.03 -26.87 22.49
C PHE A 482 -25.21 -27.88 21.68
N GLU A 483 -25.21 -27.78 20.35
CA GLU A 483 -24.43 -28.66 19.47
C GLU A 483 -22.92 -28.56 19.72
N MET A 484 -22.42 -27.37 20.08
CA MET A 484 -20.99 -27.17 20.43
C MET A 484 -20.56 -27.97 21.66
N VAL A 485 -21.40 -28.04 22.69
CA VAL A 485 -21.09 -28.80 23.92
C VAL A 485 -20.92 -30.29 23.61
N HIS A 486 -21.74 -30.83 22.71
CA HIS A 486 -21.63 -32.22 22.25
C HIS A 486 -20.40 -32.50 21.38
N ASN A 487 -19.70 -31.46 20.92
CA ASN A 487 -18.51 -31.54 20.08
C ASN A 487 -17.21 -31.23 20.84
N LEU A 488 -17.22 -31.34 22.16
CA LEU A 488 -16.02 -31.23 23.00
C LEU A 488 -15.23 -32.55 22.99
N ILE A 489 -13.96 -32.46 22.62
CA ILE A 489 -13.01 -33.58 22.61
C ILE A 489 -11.98 -33.33 23.71
N LYS A 490 -11.55 -34.41 24.39
CA LYS A 490 -10.46 -34.34 25.36
C LYS A 490 -9.11 -34.32 24.65
N GLY A 491 -8.36 -33.23 24.81
CA GLY A 491 -7.00 -33.10 24.27
C GLY A 491 -5.99 -34.00 24.98
N LYS A 492 -4.79 -34.14 24.39
CA LYS A 492 -3.68 -34.92 24.98
C LYS A 492 -3.25 -34.40 26.36
N ASP A 493 -3.49 -33.13 26.64
CA ASP A 493 -3.13 -32.43 27.88
C ASP A 493 -4.24 -32.55 28.96
N GLY A 494 -5.28 -33.36 28.71
CA GLY A 494 -6.43 -33.52 29.60
C GLY A 494 -7.47 -32.39 29.53
N LYS A 495 -7.13 -31.24 28.93
CA LYS A 495 -8.04 -30.10 28.68
C LYS A 495 -9.08 -30.42 27.60
N LEU A 496 -10.33 -29.98 27.81
CA LEU A 496 -11.39 -30.06 26.81
C LEU A 496 -11.12 -29.02 25.71
N LYS A 497 -11.13 -29.46 24.44
CA LYS A 497 -11.01 -28.62 23.24
C LYS A 497 -12.19 -28.90 22.31
N LEU A 498 -12.60 -27.91 21.52
CA LEU A 498 -13.61 -28.13 20.49
C LEU A 498 -13.04 -29.05 19.39
N SER A 499 -13.88 -29.92 18.83
CA SER A 499 -13.56 -30.62 17.59
C SER A 499 -13.47 -29.64 16.42
N LYS A 500 -12.85 -30.03 15.30
CA LYS A 500 -12.89 -29.22 14.06
C LYS A 500 -14.32 -28.84 13.65
N TYR A 501 -15.29 -29.74 13.89
CA TYR A 501 -16.71 -29.45 13.66
C TYR A 501 -17.26 -28.46 14.69
N GLY A 502 -16.88 -28.59 15.97
CA GLY A 502 -17.19 -27.64 17.03
C GLY A 502 -16.65 -26.23 16.78
N GLU A 503 -15.47 -26.09 16.17
CA GLU A 503 -14.91 -24.81 15.73
C GLU A 503 -15.77 -24.18 14.62
N ILE A 504 -16.24 -24.97 13.65
CA ILE A 504 -17.17 -24.51 12.61
C ILE A 504 -18.50 -24.04 13.24
N LEU A 505 -19.03 -24.76 14.23
CA LEU A 505 -20.23 -24.36 14.96
C LEU A 505 -20.02 -23.04 15.74
N ALA A 506 -18.85 -22.87 16.36
CA ALA A 506 -18.49 -21.63 17.06
C ALA A 506 -18.49 -20.42 16.11
N LEU A 507 -17.99 -20.62 14.88
CA LEU A 507 -18.01 -19.60 13.83
C LEU A 507 -19.44 -19.26 13.38
N LYS A 508 -20.27 -20.27 13.12
CA LYS A 508 -21.70 -20.05 12.80
C LYS A 508 -22.42 -19.31 13.92
N ARG A 509 -22.10 -19.60 15.18
CA ARG A 509 -22.67 -18.90 16.33
C ARG A 509 -22.24 -17.45 16.41
N ALA A 510 -20.95 -17.16 16.17
CA ALA A 510 -20.44 -15.79 16.11
C ALA A 510 -21.09 -14.97 14.98
N ARG A 511 -21.41 -15.61 13.85
CA ARG A 511 -22.13 -14.98 12.72
C ARG A 511 -23.49 -14.43 13.11
N ILE A 512 -24.25 -15.17 13.90
CA ILE A 512 -25.58 -14.71 14.35
C ILE A 512 -25.45 -13.40 15.13
N VAL A 513 -24.48 -13.32 16.03
CA VAL A 513 -24.22 -12.11 16.83
C VAL A 513 -23.72 -10.95 15.94
N ALA A 514 -22.83 -11.24 15.00
CA ALA A 514 -22.29 -10.26 14.06
C ALA A 514 -23.36 -9.72 13.09
N GLY A 515 -24.27 -10.57 12.62
CA GLY A 515 -25.31 -10.30 11.64
C GLY A 515 -26.69 -9.97 12.22
N ALA A 516 -26.80 -9.71 13.53
CA ALA A 516 -28.07 -9.40 14.19
C ALA A 516 -28.85 -8.30 13.44
N SER A 517 -30.10 -8.59 13.07
CA SER A 517 -30.90 -7.71 12.21
C SER A 517 -31.09 -6.30 12.78
N GLU A 518 -31.23 -6.21 14.11
CA GLU A 518 -31.42 -4.93 14.82
C GLU A 518 -30.24 -3.97 14.67
N LYS A 519 -29.05 -4.43 14.28
CA LYS A 519 -27.90 -3.54 13.99
C LYS A 519 -28.24 -2.55 12.88
N ILE A 520 -28.93 -3.00 11.84
CA ILE A 520 -29.24 -2.17 10.67
C ILE A 520 -30.30 -1.14 11.04
N SER A 521 -31.34 -1.56 11.78
CA SER A 521 -32.39 -0.69 12.31
C SER A 521 -31.80 0.41 13.20
N MET A 522 -30.93 0.05 14.15
CA MET A 522 -30.30 1.00 15.05
C MET A 522 -29.25 1.87 14.36
N LEU A 523 -28.54 1.35 13.34
CA LEU A 523 -27.63 2.15 12.52
C LEU A 523 -28.39 3.29 11.84
N ARG A 524 -29.57 3.01 11.27
CA ARG A 524 -30.42 4.02 10.64
C ARG A 524 -30.73 5.17 11.60
N GLU A 525 -31.08 4.87 12.84
CA GLU A 525 -31.40 5.89 13.85
C GLU A 525 -30.17 6.72 14.23
N LYS A 526 -29.03 6.06 14.52
CA LYS A 526 -27.82 6.72 15.04
C LYS A 526 -27.03 7.47 13.97
N ILE A 527 -27.11 7.08 12.70
CA ILE A 527 -26.40 7.77 11.62
C ILE A 527 -27.17 8.97 11.09
N LEU A 528 -28.49 9.06 11.31
CA LEU A 528 -29.35 10.12 10.80
C LEU A 528 -28.87 11.54 11.13
N PRO A 529 -28.38 11.85 12.35
CA PRO A 529 -27.80 13.16 12.67
C PRO A 529 -26.58 13.52 11.82
N TYR A 530 -25.82 12.51 11.38
CA TYR A 530 -24.59 12.65 10.60
C TYR A 530 -24.81 12.63 9.10
N ARG A 531 -26.07 12.64 8.62
CA ARG A 531 -26.41 12.58 7.19
C ARG A 531 -25.67 13.61 6.32
N LYS A 532 -25.38 14.79 6.87
CA LYS A 532 -24.68 15.89 6.18
C LYS A 532 -23.19 15.97 6.51
N GLU A 533 -22.70 15.13 7.42
CA GLU A 533 -21.28 15.10 7.77
C GLU A 533 -20.51 14.22 6.78
N SER A 534 -19.19 14.43 6.75
CA SER A 534 -18.23 13.64 5.99
C SER A 534 -17.27 12.94 6.95
N PHE A 535 -16.43 12.05 6.40
CA PHE A 535 -15.46 11.26 7.16
C PHE A 535 -16.06 10.24 8.11
N LEU A 536 -17.18 9.63 7.69
CA LEU A 536 -17.89 8.58 8.40
C LEU A 536 -17.31 7.21 8.02
N LEU A 537 -17.12 6.35 9.01
CA LEU A 537 -16.76 4.95 8.80
C LEU A 537 -17.88 4.05 9.34
N VAL A 538 -18.39 3.15 8.51
CA VAL A 538 -19.28 2.07 8.93
C VAL A 538 -18.54 0.75 8.81
N TYR A 539 -18.28 0.12 9.95
CA TYR A 539 -17.50 -1.10 10.03
C TYR A 539 -18.42 -2.31 10.23
N CYS A 540 -18.57 -3.12 9.20
CA CYS A 540 -19.39 -4.32 9.17
C CYS A 540 -18.55 -5.55 9.60
N GLY A 541 -19.16 -6.52 10.25
CA GLY A 541 -18.43 -7.70 10.75
C GLY A 541 -18.40 -8.82 9.73
N ALA A 542 -17.20 -9.29 9.34
CA ALA A 542 -17.03 -10.60 8.70
C ALA A 542 -16.37 -11.58 9.67
N THR A 543 -17.05 -12.66 10.03
CA THR A 543 -16.42 -13.79 10.74
C THR A 543 -15.75 -14.73 9.74
N LYS A 544 -14.41 -14.78 9.73
CA LYS A 544 -13.66 -15.70 8.86
C LYS A 544 -13.67 -17.12 9.43
N VAL A 545 -13.71 -18.11 8.53
CA VAL A 545 -13.20 -19.46 8.77
C VAL A 545 -11.68 -19.39 8.65
N LEU A 546 -10.95 -19.74 9.71
CA LEU A 546 -9.51 -20.01 9.62
C LEU A 546 -9.35 -21.37 8.92
N ASN A 547 -8.97 -21.38 7.65
CA ASN A 547 -8.40 -22.57 7.00
C ASN A 547 -6.91 -22.32 6.79
N ASP A 548 -6.08 -23.20 7.34
CA ASP A 548 -4.61 -23.07 7.41
C ASP A 548 -3.88 -23.07 6.05
N ASP A 549 -4.56 -23.33 4.92
CA ASP A 549 -3.87 -23.69 3.66
C ASP A 549 -4.20 -22.86 2.41
N TYR A 550 -4.96 -21.76 2.47
CA TYR A 550 -5.19 -20.93 1.26
C TYR A 550 -5.15 -19.42 1.51
N ASN A 551 -4.44 -18.73 0.60
CA ASN A 551 -4.65 -17.31 0.28
C ASN A 551 -6.15 -17.03 0.15
N PHE A 552 -6.61 -15.91 0.73
CA PHE A 552 -7.94 -15.32 0.52
C PHE A 552 -9.08 -16.34 0.34
N THR A 553 -9.74 -16.72 1.44
CA THR A 553 -11.12 -17.19 1.32
C THR A 553 -12.06 -15.98 1.34
N GLU A 554 -12.90 -15.98 0.33
CA GLU A 554 -13.90 -15.01 -0.14
C GLU A 554 -14.67 -14.32 0.99
N VAL A 555 -15.07 -13.06 0.75
CA VAL A 555 -16.16 -12.44 1.53
C VAL A 555 -17.38 -13.33 1.32
N ASP A 556 -17.93 -13.87 2.40
CA ASP A 556 -19.08 -14.78 2.35
C ASP A 556 -20.29 -14.04 1.75
N ASP A 557 -21.20 -14.76 1.10
CA ASP A 557 -22.39 -14.16 0.45
C ASP A 557 -23.26 -13.40 1.47
N GLU A 558 -23.30 -13.85 2.72
CA GLU A 558 -24.03 -13.18 3.81
C GLU A 558 -23.37 -11.85 4.25
N ASP A 559 -22.04 -11.82 4.33
CA ASP A 559 -21.27 -10.61 4.65
C ASP A 559 -21.45 -9.55 3.54
N MET A 560 -21.42 -10.00 2.27
CA MET A 560 -21.72 -9.13 1.12
C MET A 560 -23.16 -8.60 1.16
N ARG A 561 -24.14 -9.44 1.48
CA ARG A 561 -25.53 -9.00 1.62
C ARG A 561 -25.68 -7.93 2.70
N GLN A 562 -24.99 -8.04 3.83
CA GLN A 562 -25.04 -7.00 4.86
C GLN A 562 -24.48 -5.66 4.35
N ILE A 563 -23.35 -5.68 3.62
CA ILE A 563 -22.80 -4.45 3.00
C ILE A 563 -23.80 -3.87 2.01
N ASP A 564 -24.40 -4.69 1.15
CA ASP A 564 -25.32 -4.22 0.11
C ASP A 564 -26.56 -3.58 0.74
N VAL A 565 -27.12 -4.18 1.80
CA VAL A 565 -28.25 -3.60 2.56
C VAL A 565 -27.85 -2.26 3.19
N ILE A 566 -26.67 -2.16 3.80
CA ILE A 566 -26.19 -0.90 4.39
C ILE A 566 -25.92 0.14 3.30
N THR A 567 -25.36 -0.28 2.16
CA THR A 567 -25.10 0.61 1.02
C THR A 567 -26.39 1.17 0.46
N GLN A 568 -27.43 0.35 0.33
CA GLN A 568 -28.76 0.78 -0.08
C GLN A 568 -29.41 1.71 0.96
N LEU A 569 -29.31 1.38 2.24
CA LEU A 569 -29.83 2.21 3.32
C LEU A 569 -29.19 3.61 3.31
N LEU A 570 -27.86 3.69 3.24
CA LEU A 570 -27.15 4.96 3.30
C LEU A 570 -27.24 5.74 1.99
N GLY A 571 -27.06 5.06 0.86
CA GLY A 571 -27.06 5.66 -0.48
C GLY A 571 -28.45 6.03 -0.97
N ASN A 572 -29.38 5.07 -1.00
CA ASN A 572 -30.69 5.26 -1.61
C ASN A 572 -31.68 5.91 -0.63
N GLU A 573 -31.79 5.41 0.60
CA GLU A 573 -32.78 5.93 1.56
C GLU A 573 -32.34 7.23 2.22
N LEU A 574 -31.07 7.32 2.65
CA LEU A 574 -30.54 8.52 3.30
C LEU A 574 -29.87 9.50 2.34
N SER A 575 -29.76 9.18 1.04
CA SER A 575 -29.15 10.05 0.02
C SER A 575 -27.72 10.50 0.37
N MET A 576 -26.95 9.63 1.02
CA MET A 576 -25.56 9.91 1.40
C MET A 576 -24.61 9.43 0.30
N LYS A 577 -23.52 10.17 0.06
CA LYS A 577 -22.45 9.71 -0.84
C LYS A 577 -21.62 8.64 -0.14
N VAL A 578 -21.85 7.37 -0.49
CA VAL A 578 -21.18 6.22 0.15
C VAL A 578 -20.45 5.36 -0.86
N SER A 579 -19.39 4.69 -0.40
CA SER A 579 -18.69 3.67 -1.18
C SER A 579 -18.33 2.49 -0.31
N GLN A 580 -18.34 1.31 -0.94
CA GLN A 580 -17.86 0.08 -0.34
C GLN A 580 -16.33 0.06 -0.38
N PHE A 581 -15.72 -0.53 0.65
CA PHE A 581 -14.28 -0.74 0.76
C PHE A 581 -14.02 -2.18 1.22
N THR A 582 -14.08 -3.10 0.26
CA THR A 582 -14.05 -4.56 0.46
C THR A 582 -12.80 -5.16 -0.20
N SER A 583 -12.71 -6.50 -0.25
CA SER A 583 -11.64 -7.19 -0.97
C SER A 583 -11.86 -7.26 -2.49
N LYS A 584 -13.06 -6.88 -2.98
CA LYS A 584 -13.44 -6.99 -4.39
C LYS A 584 -12.88 -5.87 -5.26
N GLU A 585 -12.75 -4.66 -4.70
CA GLU A 585 -12.21 -3.50 -5.42
C GLU A 585 -10.71 -3.67 -5.66
N ASP A 586 -10.27 -3.22 -6.83
CA ASP A 586 -8.86 -3.30 -7.22
C ASP A 586 -7.98 -2.27 -6.48
N VAL A 587 -6.67 -2.36 -6.67
CA VAL A 587 -5.71 -1.48 -5.98
C VAL A 587 -5.86 -0.02 -6.44
N GLU A 588 -6.23 0.22 -7.70
CA GLU A 588 -6.38 1.55 -8.29
C GLU A 588 -7.66 2.24 -7.79
N GLU A 589 -8.79 1.52 -7.80
CA GLU A 589 -10.07 1.93 -7.24
C GLU A 589 -9.93 2.29 -5.76
N ARG A 590 -9.24 1.47 -4.95
CA ARG A 590 -8.99 1.78 -3.54
C ARG A 590 -8.18 3.05 -3.35
N ALA A 591 -7.21 3.33 -4.23
CA ALA A 591 -6.42 4.56 -4.17
C ALA A 591 -7.29 5.80 -4.50
N ILE A 592 -8.16 5.69 -5.50
CA ILE A 592 -9.11 6.75 -5.88
C ILE A 592 -10.11 7.01 -4.73
N LEU A 593 -10.72 5.96 -4.19
CA LEU A 593 -11.67 6.06 -3.07
C LEU A 593 -11.03 6.71 -1.84
N LYS A 594 -9.78 6.36 -1.56
CA LYS A 594 -9.00 6.96 -0.48
C LYS A 594 -8.82 8.47 -0.69
N LEU A 595 -8.44 8.87 -1.90
CA LEU A 595 -8.22 10.28 -2.25
C LEU A 595 -9.53 11.09 -2.18
N GLN A 596 -10.62 10.53 -2.70
CA GLN A 596 -11.96 11.14 -2.62
C GLN A 596 -12.44 11.26 -1.16
N PHE A 597 -12.21 10.24 -0.33
CA PHE A 597 -12.54 10.29 1.10
C PHE A 597 -11.69 11.31 1.85
N GLU A 598 -10.40 11.44 1.52
CA GLU A 598 -9.51 12.43 2.13
C GLU A 598 -9.90 13.87 1.75
N GLN A 599 -10.46 14.09 0.57
CA GLN A 599 -10.99 15.40 0.17
C GLN A 599 -12.32 15.74 0.86
N GLY A 600 -13.18 14.74 1.12
CA GLY A 600 -14.41 14.91 1.89
C GLY A 600 -15.58 15.58 1.17
N GLU A 601 -15.41 15.98 -0.10
CA GLU A 601 -16.44 16.64 -0.92
C GLU A 601 -17.34 15.65 -1.68
N ASN A 602 -16.75 14.55 -2.15
CA ASN A 602 -17.40 13.58 -3.02
C ASN A 602 -17.72 12.25 -2.34
N LEU A 603 -17.24 12.02 -1.13
CA LEU A 603 -17.49 10.80 -0.38
C LEU A 603 -17.67 11.09 1.11
N GLN A 604 -18.86 10.81 1.64
CA GLN A 604 -19.21 11.08 3.03
C GLN A 604 -18.93 9.90 3.96
N ALA A 605 -19.25 8.68 3.51
CA ALA A 605 -19.07 7.48 4.30
C ALA A 605 -18.38 6.34 3.54
N LEU A 606 -17.51 5.62 4.25
CA LEU A 606 -16.93 4.37 3.80
C LEU A 606 -17.56 3.20 4.55
N ILE A 607 -17.97 2.16 3.81
CA ILE A 607 -18.49 0.92 4.38
C ILE A 607 -17.40 -0.14 4.23
N ALA A 608 -16.88 -0.64 5.35
CA ALA A 608 -15.73 -1.55 5.36
C ALA A 608 -16.04 -2.81 6.16
N ILE A 609 -15.55 -3.96 5.67
CA ILE A 609 -15.69 -5.24 6.38
C ILE A 609 -14.41 -5.70 7.08
N LYS A 610 -13.25 -5.46 6.47
CA LYS A 610 -11.92 -5.94 6.92
C LYS A 610 -10.75 -5.17 6.35
N CYS A 611 -10.85 -4.63 5.14
CA CYS A 611 -9.69 -4.05 4.45
C CYS A 611 -9.09 -2.82 5.15
N LEU A 612 -9.84 -2.17 6.04
CA LEU A 612 -9.29 -1.11 6.89
C LEU A 612 -8.47 -1.64 8.08
N ASP A 613 -8.70 -2.87 8.55
CA ASP A 613 -8.06 -3.45 9.74
C ASP A 613 -6.56 -3.65 9.58
N GLU A 614 -6.09 -3.78 8.34
CA GLU A 614 -4.76 -4.34 8.08
C GLU A 614 -3.88 -3.39 7.27
N GLY A 615 -4.38 -2.56 6.33
CA GLY A 615 -3.49 -1.87 5.38
C GLY A 615 -3.72 -0.40 5.05
N VAL A 616 -4.84 0.19 5.48
CA VAL A 616 -5.25 1.49 4.91
C VAL A 616 -5.16 2.59 5.95
N ASN A 617 -4.40 3.63 5.61
CA ASN A 617 -4.18 4.80 6.44
C ASN A 617 -5.13 5.93 6.04
N ILE A 618 -6.23 6.10 6.79
CA ILE A 618 -7.18 7.19 6.58
C ILE A 618 -7.30 8.02 7.86
N PRO A 619 -6.41 9.01 8.10
CA PRO A 619 -6.40 9.74 9.37
C PRO A 619 -7.65 10.59 9.61
N LYS A 620 -8.30 11.06 8.53
CA LYS A 620 -9.41 12.01 8.59
C LYS A 620 -10.73 11.43 9.13
N ILE A 621 -10.85 10.12 9.35
CA ILE A 621 -12.06 9.51 9.92
C ILE A 621 -12.41 10.22 11.23
N LYS A 622 -13.62 10.78 11.32
CA LYS A 622 -14.09 11.53 12.49
C LYS A 622 -15.03 10.68 13.35
N THR A 623 -15.98 9.99 12.71
CA THR A 623 -17.01 9.21 13.38
C THR A 623 -17.03 7.78 12.82
N ALA A 624 -17.03 6.79 13.71
CA ALA A 624 -17.03 5.38 13.38
C ALA A 624 -18.23 4.65 13.99
N PHE A 625 -18.97 3.93 13.17
CA PHE A 625 -20.04 3.02 13.56
C PHE A 625 -19.53 1.58 13.45
N ILE A 626 -19.30 0.91 14.58
CA ILE A 626 -18.75 -0.44 14.65
C ILE A 626 -19.90 -1.42 14.84
N LEU A 627 -20.32 -2.07 13.76
CA LEU A 627 -21.34 -3.12 13.77
C LEU A 627 -20.72 -4.51 13.99
N ALA A 628 -19.42 -4.66 13.79
CA ALA A 628 -18.75 -5.93 13.99
C ALA A 628 -18.71 -6.34 15.46
N SER A 629 -19.13 -7.58 15.74
CA SER A 629 -18.89 -8.25 17.02
C SER A 629 -17.72 -9.20 16.85
N THR A 630 -16.61 -8.97 17.55
CA THR A 630 -15.44 -9.86 17.56
C THR A 630 -15.13 -10.24 18.99
N THR A 631 -14.90 -11.53 19.22
CA THR A 631 -14.49 -12.05 20.52
C THR A 631 -13.00 -11.91 20.76
N ASN A 632 -12.23 -11.51 19.74
CA ASN A 632 -10.78 -11.31 19.85
C ASN A 632 -10.48 -9.87 20.30
N PRO A 633 -9.92 -9.67 21.53
CA PRO A 633 -9.60 -8.35 22.04
C PRO A 633 -8.72 -7.52 21.12
N LYS A 634 -7.82 -8.20 20.43
CA LYS A 634 -6.82 -7.56 19.58
C LYS A 634 -7.46 -6.83 18.40
N GLU A 635 -8.45 -7.44 17.76
CA GLU A 635 -9.08 -6.88 16.55
C GLU A 635 -9.77 -5.55 16.85
N TYR A 636 -10.56 -5.47 17.93
CA TYR A 636 -11.26 -4.23 18.27
C TYR A 636 -10.31 -3.14 18.76
N ILE A 637 -9.20 -3.48 19.43
CA ILE A 637 -8.17 -2.51 19.86
C ILE A 637 -7.48 -1.92 18.64
N GLN A 638 -7.10 -2.77 17.67
CA GLN A 638 -6.45 -2.34 16.44
C GLN A 638 -7.38 -1.45 15.60
N ARG A 639 -8.66 -1.85 15.42
CA ARG A 639 -9.71 -1.07 14.75
C ARG A 639 -9.85 0.32 15.37
N ARG A 640 -10.00 0.37 16.69
CA ARG A 640 -10.08 1.62 17.45
C ARG A 640 -8.89 2.52 17.15
N GLY A 641 -7.66 2.02 17.31
CA GLY A 641 -6.45 2.84 17.10
C GLY A 641 -6.30 3.39 15.67
N ARG A 642 -6.93 2.77 14.65
CA ARG A 642 -6.98 3.34 13.29
C ARG A 642 -7.90 4.55 13.20
N VAL A 643 -9.01 4.54 13.91
CA VAL A 643 -9.93 5.69 14.05
C VAL A 643 -9.26 6.83 14.82
N LEU A 644 -8.32 6.54 15.74
CA LEU A 644 -7.70 7.56 16.60
C LEU A 644 -6.51 8.30 15.95
N ARG A 645 -6.24 8.14 14.66
CA ARG A 645 -5.14 8.86 14.00
C ARG A 645 -5.38 10.37 13.99
N LEU A 646 -4.28 11.14 14.04
CA LEU A 646 -4.29 12.60 14.02
C LEU A 646 -4.67 13.12 12.62
N ALA A 647 -5.52 14.14 12.57
CA ALA A 647 -5.86 14.83 11.34
C ALA A 647 -6.14 16.31 11.62
N SER A 648 -5.86 17.18 10.63
CA SER A 648 -6.19 18.60 10.74
C SER A 648 -7.70 18.79 10.89
N GLY A 649 -8.12 19.61 11.86
CA GLY A 649 -9.53 19.87 12.16
C GLY A 649 -10.25 18.80 12.98
N LYS A 650 -9.54 17.79 13.50
CA LYS A 650 -10.11 16.70 14.31
C LYS A 650 -9.65 16.79 15.77
N GLU A 651 -10.51 17.34 16.63
CA GLU A 651 -10.23 17.46 18.07
C GLU A 651 -10.47 16.16 18.83
N PHE A 652 -11.54 15.44 18.50
CA PHE A 652 -11.86 14.12 19.04
C PHE A 652 -12.53 13.25 17.96
N ALA A 653 -12.45 11.94 18.14
CA ALA A 653 -13.22 10.98 17.35
C ALA A 653 -14.49 10.53 18.09
N GLU A 654 -15.52 10.12 17.37
CA GLU A 654 -16.73 9.53 17.95
C GLU A 654 -16.85 8.06 17.54
N ILE A 655 -17.05 7.18 18.51
CA ILE A 655 -17.16 5.74 18.29
C ILE A 655 -18.52 5.26 18.80
N TYR A 656 -19.37 4.85 17.87
CA TYR A 656 -20.62 4.16 18.13
C TYR A 656 -20.39 2.67 18.01
N ASP A 657 -20.47 1.94 19.11
CA ASP A 657 -20.19 0.50 19.17
C ASP A 657 -21.48 -0.27 19.40
N PHE A 658 -21.87 -1.09 18.43
CA PHE A 658 -23.11 -1.85 18.50
C PHE A 658 -22.85 -3.14 19.28
N VAL A 659 -23.44 -3.20 20.47
CA VAL A 659 -23.27 -4.28 21.44
C VAL A 659 -24.49 -5.18 21.40
N THR A 660 -24.31 -6.43 20.98
CA THR A 660 -25.40 -7.39 20.87
C THR A 660 -25.57 -8.16 22.17
N LEU A 661 -26.67 -7.94 22.87
CA LEU A 661 -27.12 -8.77 23.98
C LEU A 661 -28.09 -9.86 23.49
N PRO A 662 -28.21 -10.98 24.22
CA PRO A 662 -29.16 -12.03 23.85
C PRO A 662 -30.61 -11.56 23.95
N ARG A 663 -30.91 -10.69 24.93
CA ARG A 663 -32.28 -10.31 25.33
C ARG A 663 -32.31 -8.89 25.90
N PRO A 664 -33.48 -8.23 25.90
CA PRO A 664 -33.70 -7.01 26.67
C PRO A 664 -33.46 -7.24 28.16
N LEU A 665 -32.84 -6.27 28.85
CA LEU A 665 -32.49 -6.40 30.27
C LEU A 665 -33.71 -6.63 31.17
N CYS A 666 -34.88 -6.09 30.80
CA CYS A 666 -36.14 -6.30 31.52
C CYS A 666 -36.61 -7.76 31.53
N ASP A 667 -36.21 -8.56 30.55
CA ASP A 667 -36.66 -9.95 30.41
C ASP A 667 -35.76 -10.92 31.19
N VAL A 668 -34.57 -10.47 31.60
CA VAL A 668 -33.56 -11.30 32.27
C VAL A 668 -34.02 -11.75 33.66
N SER A 669 -34.77 -10.91 34.38
CA SER A 669 -35.30 -11.26 35.71
C SER A 669 -36.24 -12.47 35.70
N SER A 670 -36.77 -12.83 34.54
CA SER A 670 -37.70 -13.96 34.37
C SER A 670 -37.00 -15.26 33.93
N LEU A 671 -35.68 -15.25 33.78
CA LEU A 671 -34.92 -16.40 33.29
C LEU A 671 -34.62 -17.41 34.39
N THR A 672 -34.55 -18.68 33.99
CA THR A 672 -33.98 -19.73 34.84
C THR A 672 -32.46 -19.55 34.97
N ALA A 673 -31.85 -20.13 36.02
CA ALA A 673 -30.40 -20.12 36.21
C ALA A 673 -29.66 -20.78 35.03
N GLU A 674 -30.23 -21.83 34.45
CA GLU A 674 -29.75 -22.51 33.25
C GLU A 674 -29.70 -21.58 32.03
N GLN A 675 -30.79 -20.84 31.78
CA GLN A 675 -30.88 -19.89 30.67
C GLN A 675 -29.91 -18.72 30.85
N THR A 676 -29.88 -18.15 32.06
CA THR A 676 -28.95 -17.07 32.40
C THR A 676 -27.51 -17.48 32.13
N LYS A 677 -27.11 -18.70 32.51
CA LYS A 677 -25.77 -19.24 32.28
C LYS A 677 -25.40 -19.34 30.80
N ARG A 678 -26.36 -19.61 29.91
CA ARG A 678 -26.13 -19.69 28.45
C ARG A 678 -25.88 -18.31 27.86
N ASP A 679 -26.60 -17.30 28.34
CA ASP A 679 -26.48 -15.90 27.94
C ASP A 679 -25.12 -15.29 28.33
N LEU A 680 -24.56 -15.70 29.49
CA LEU A 680 -23.32 -15.14 30.04
C LEU A 680 -22.14 -15.13 29.06
N SER A 681 -22.08 -16.09 28.12
CA SER A 681 -20.96 -16.14 27.18
C SER A 681 -20.95 -14.96 26.19
N ILE A 682 -22.10 -14.53 25.69
CA ILE A 682 -22.21 -13.32 24.85
C ILE A 682 -21.96 -12.09 25.72
N VAL A 683 -22.67 -12.01 26.85
CA VAL A 683 -22.67 -10.84 27.74
C VAL A 683 -21.26 -10.52 28.23
N ARG A 684 -20.49 -11.50 28.69
CA ARG A 684 -19.12 -11.28 29.17
C ARG A 684 -18.18 -10.78 28.07
N ASN A 685 -18.27 -11.33 26.86
CA ASN A 685 -17.40 -10.91 25.75
C ASN A 685 -17.68 -9.45 25.37
N GLU A 686 -18.96 -9.08 25.28
CA GLU A 686 -19.38 -7.73 24.97
C GLU A 686 -19.05 -6.74 26.11
N LEU A 687 -19.24 -7.14 27.38
CA LEU A 687 -18.86 -6.32 28.54
C LEU A 687 -17.36 -6.02 28.60
N ASN A 688 -16.51 -7.03 28.39
CA ASN A 688 -15.05 -6.83 28.37
C ASN A 688 -14.65 -5.80 27.32
N ARG A 689 -15.28 -5.85 26.13
CA ARG A 689 -15.07 -4.88 25.07
C ARG A 689 -15.55 -3.49 25.46
N MET A 690 -16.75 -3.37 26.03
CA MET A 690 -17.30 -2.09 26.49
C MET A 690 -16.43 -1.43 27.56
N GLU A 691 -15.93 -2.20 28.52
CA GLU A 691 -15.04 -1.70 29.57
C GLU A 691 -13.73 -1.18 28.98
N GLU A 692 -13.12 -1.94 28.07
CA GLU A 692 -11.88 -1.56 27.41
C GLU A 692 -12.02 -0.28 26.56
N PHE A 693 -13.17 -0.08 25.91
CA PHE A 693 -13.46 1.15 25.17
C PHE A 693 -13.81 2.33 26.09
N SER A 694 -14.56 2.09 27.16
CA SER A 694 -15.00 3.13 28.08
C SER A 694 -13.83 3.73 28.86
N ARG A 695 -12.90 2.89 29.33
CA ARG A 695 -11.81 3.24 30.26
C ARG A 695 -11.00 4.48 29.85
N ILE A 696 -10.66 4.60 28.57
CA ILE A 696 -9.80 5.69 28.04
C ILE A 696 -10.59 6.71 27.21
N SER A 697 -11.92 6.66 27.24
CA SER A 697 -12.80 7.60 26.52
C SER A 697 -12.97 8.92 27.28
N LEU A 698 -13.39 9.99 26.58
CA LEU A 698 -13.68 11.30 27.18
C LEU A 698 -15.00 11.34 27.98
N ASN A 699 -15.90 10.38 27.74
CA ASN A 699 -17.25 10.32 28.33
C ASN A 699 -17.52 8.97 29.04
N PRO A 700 -16.64 8.50 29.93
CA PRO A 700 -16.71 7.15 30.49
C PRO A 700 -18.02 6.92 31.28
N MET A 701 -18.55 7.95 31.94
CA MET A 701 -19.79 7.85 32.73
C MET A 701 -20.98 7.31 31.94
N GLN A 702 -21.13 7.69 30.66
CA GLN A 702 -22.24 7.23 29.83
C GLN A 702 -22.20 5.70 29.66
N ALA A 703 -21.02 5.17 29.33
CA ALA A 703 -20.83 3.75 29.15
C ALA A 703 -20.82 2.99 30.48
N SER A 704 -20.24 3.56 31.54
CA SER A 704 -20.21 2.96 32.88
C SER A 704 -21.60 2.70 33.46
N ASN A 705 -22.56 3.59 33.22
CA ASN A 705 -23.95 3.37 33.65
C ASN A 705 -24.57 2.14 32.99
N ILE A 706 -24.41 2.01 31.67
CA ILE A 706 -24.92 0.86 30.90
C ILE A 706 -24.20 -0.42 31.32
N ILE A 707 -22.88 -0.38 31.49
CA ILE A 707 -22.08 -1.51 31.98
C ILE A 707 -22.56 -1.96 33.37
N GLY A 708 -22.81 -1.01 34.28
CA GLY A 708 -23.31 -1.27 35.62
C GLY A 708 -24.69 -1.95 35.60
N GLU A 709 -25.60 -1.45 34.77
CA GLU A 709 -26.94 -2.03 34.60
C GLU A 709 -26.88 -3.47 34.10
N ILE A 710 -26.05 -3.75 33.08
CA ILE A 710 -25.85 -5.12 32.56
C ILE A 710 -25.24 -6.02 33.64
N LYS A 711 -24.22 -5.55 34.38
CA LYS A 711 -23.58 -6.33 35.45
C LYS A 711 -24.54 -6.68 36.58
N GLU A 712 -25.40 -5.74 36.95
CA GLU A 712 -26.42 -5.94 37.97
C GLU A 712 -27.46 -6.95 37.53
N THR A 713 -28.00 -6.78 36.32
CA THR A 713 -29.03 -7.63 35.75
C THR A 713 -28.55 -9.09 35.61
N TYR A 714 -27.29 -9.30 35.21
CA TYR A 714 -26.71 -10.65 35.03
C TYR A 714 -25.92 -11.16 36.25
N HIS A 715 -25.98 -10.46 37.39
CA HIS A 715 -25.26 -10.82 38.63
C HIS A 715 -23.75 -11.08 38.44
N LEU A 716 -23.08 -10.23 37.66
CA LEU A 716 -21.67 -10.40 37.28
C LEU A 716 -20.68 -9.72 38.25
N TYR A 717 -21.13 -9.31 39.44
CA TYR A 717 -20.27 -8.67 40.45
C TYR A 717 -19.40 -9.65 41.26
N GLU A 718 -19.64 -10.95 41.15
CA GLU A 718 -18.85 -12.00 41.80
C GLU A 718 -18.08 -12.84 40.77
N SER A 719 -16.76 -12.67 40.71
CA SER A 719 -15.70 -13.64 40.33
C SER A 719 -14.56 -13.04 39.47
N SER A 720 -13.61 -12.41 40.14
CA SER A 720 -12.19 -12.55 39.79
C SER A 720 -11.73 -13.98 40.13
N THR A 721 -12.24 -14.95 39.38
CA THR A 721 -11.72 -16.32 39.34
C THR A 721 -11.73 -16.78 37.89
N ASN A 722 -10.53 -16.96 37.34
CA ASN A 722 -10.29 -17.69 36.11
C ASN A 722 -11.00 -19.06 36.17
N PHE A 723 -12.17 -19.17 35.55
CA PHE A 723 -12.77 -20.47 35.30
C PHE A 723 -12.23 -20.99 33.97
N VAL A 724 -11.12 -21.72 34.09
CA VAL A 724 -10.79 -22.84 33.20
C VAL A 724 -12.05 -23.70 33.09
N PHE A 725 -12.39 -24.14 31.87
CA PHE A 725 -13.41 -25.18 31.66
C PHE A 725 -13.00 -26.44 32.43
N ASP A 726 -13.41 -26.53 33.70
CA ASP A 726 -13.35 -27.76 34.46
C ASP A 726 -14.64 -28.52 34.18
N GLY A 727 -14.50 -29.60 33.40
CA GLY A 727 -15.57 -30.51 33.02
C GLY A 727 -16.06 -31.35 34.20
N LYS A 728 -16.64 -30.71 35.22
CA LYS A 728 -17.36 -31.38 36.30
C LYS A 728 -18.62 -30.60 36.64
N GLY A 729 -19.76 -31.09 36.17
CA GLY A 729 -21.06 -30.55 36.57
C GLY A 729 -22.22 -30.99 35.69
N ALA A 730 -22.40 -32.30 35.50
CA ALA A 730 -23.67 -32.93 35.17
C ALA A 730 -23.51 -34.45 35.35
N ASN A 731 -23.85 -34.93 36.55
CA ASN A 731 -24.62 -36.16 36.67
C ASN A 731 -26.09 -35.75 36.69
#